data_AF-A0A2E5L4F9-F1
#
_entry.id   AF-A0A2E5L4F9-F1
#
_cell.length_a   1.000
_cell.length_b   1.000
_cell.length_c   1.000
_cell.angle_alpha   90.00
_cell.angle_beta   90.00
_cell.angle_gamma   90.00
#
_symmetry.space_group_name_H-M   'P 1'
#
loop_
_entity.id
_entity.type
_entity.pdbx_description
1 polymer ?
#
loop_
_entity_poly.entity_id
_entity_poly.type
_entity_poly.pdbx_seq_one_letter_code
_entity_poly.pdbx_strand_id
1 'polypeptide(L)'
;MSEEFEIAIIGSGPSGLSAGARAAQLGISHILFESTDHASDTIYKFQKRKFVMATPDVMPLRSDVSFSAGTREDILKKWDEEIHQQKINVSYNSEVTAIVGEKGNFTLSLKDGRSIAAKHVVLSIGMQGNLRKLDVEGDDWEFVQYQLDDPDEYEDENIVVIGAGDAAIENAIALAAQNKVSIVNRKGEFARIKAGNLTLITEAIDKGLIECYFNATTARISPGEIILKVAEGETVVPCDRIIARLGAMAPRKFVESCGIIFSSDDASALPELSERYESSVPGLYVVGALAGYPLIKLAMNQGYEVVETISGNKIAPADEPLLEEKFAILKGRKVNDVLKQIQENVPLLSHMSALQFREFMIDSTIHKIQPGEVIFNRNEYTNSVFSIVEGRVNIQINPENISEFVTLKQGSFFGEMGLIAGRRRTATVVAERQCFLVETPRRAMLRLISSVPGAKKVLDTAAIYRQIQTHLAPNIEKELLKEIVETATVEYLSAGERLIQEGDESNHVYIIRTGSMTVSKIIGGRSVILSYIPSGNYVGEMALLNNETRSATITATVASEVIKIDAKAFRDLLLKDDQLKSQIEEKFQDRLVENLGTGDHPEAGDVIDFLVGQGVGEASDVLIIDESLCIRCDNCEKACAETHDGISRLNREAGPTFKNLHIPTSCRHCEHPHCMSDCPADAIHRAQDGEVFIDETCIGCGNCVNNCPYGVIQLAYPPSEKPGFLSWLFFGRGPGPGQEKTANNKADGARSVATKCDMCKDVEGGAACVSACPTGAAIRVNPEEFLSIANLSKSSA
;
A
#
# COMPACT_ATOMS: atom_id res chain seq x y z
N MET A 1 10.38 -34.88 44.80
CA MET A 1 9.79 -35.36 43.54
C MET A 1 9.39 -34.12 42.78
N SER A 2 9.93 -33.89 41.58
CA SER A 2 9.45 -32.80 40.72
C SER A 2 7.97 -33.02 40.44
N GLU A 3 7.15 -31.98 40.53
CA GLU A 3 5.76 -32.05 40.10
C GLU A 3 5.73 -32.42 38.60
N GLU A 4 4.93 -33.43 38.26
CA GLU A 4 4.80 -33.95 36.90
C GLU A 4 3.38 -33.65 36.38
N PHE A 5 3.30 -33.00 35.23
CA PHE A 5 2.04 -32.63 34.57
C PHE A 5 1.88 -33.35 33.23
N GLU A 6 0.64 -33.56 32.79
CA GLU A 6 0.41 -34.09 31.44
C GLU A 6 0.69 -33.00 30.39
N ILE A 7 0.34 -31.75 30.69
CA ILE A 7 0.54 -30.59 29.81
C ILE A 7 1.12 -29.40 30.60
N ALA A 8 2.29 -28.91 30.18
CA ALA A 8 2.80 -27.60 30.61
C ALA A 8 2.51 -26.55 29.53
N ILE A 9 1.89 -25.43 29.91
CA ILE A 9 1.52 -24.33 29.01
C ILE A 9 2.34 -23.10 29.42
N ILE A 10 3.03 -22.45 28.48
CA ILE A 10 3.95 -21.34 28.77
C ILE A 10 3.42 -20.05 28.17
N GLY A 11 3.01 -19.12 29.02
CA GLY A 11 2.46 -17.81 28.69
C GLY A 11 0.94 -17.78 28.81
N SER A 12 0.40 -16.92 29.66
CA SER A 12 -1.05 -16.81 29.93
C SER A 12 -1.79 -15.84 29.00
N GLY A 13 -1.28 -15.67 27.78
CA GLY A 13 -2.01 -14.96 26.73
C GLY A 13 -3.30 -15.70 26.32
N PRO A 14 -4.10 -15.14 25.40
CA PRO A 14 -5.40 -15.69 25.04
C PRO A 14 -5.38 -17.17 24.60
N SER A 15 -4.35 -17.57 23.84
CA SER A 15 -4.16 -18.98 23.46
C SER A 15 -3.81 -19.87 24.65
N GLY A 16 -2.97 -19.40 25.57
CA GLY A 16 -2.58 -20.13 26.78
C GLY A 16 -3.74 -20.31 27.75
N LEU A 17 -4.55 -19.26 27.97
CA LEU A 17 -5.78 -19.36 28.77
C LEU A 17 -6.77 -20.35 28.17
N SER A 18 -6.97 -20.30 26.85
CA SER A 18 -7.85 -21.25 26.17
C SER A 18 -7.36 -22.71 26.30
N ALA A 19 -6.05 -22.94 26.18
CA ALA A 19 -5.47 -24.27 26.40
C ALA A 19 -5.63 -24.71 27.86
N GLY A 20 -5.37 -23.83 28.82
CA GLY A 20 -5.53 -24.13 30.25
C GLY A 20 -6.98 -24.46 30.61
N ALA A 21 -7.92 -23.66 30.11
CA ALA A 21 -9.35 -23.90 30.26
C ALA A 21 -9.78 -25.24 29.67
N ARG A 22 -9.32 -25.55 28.45
CA ARG A 22 -9.67 -26.83 27.82
C ARG A 22 -9.12 -28.02 28.59
N ALA A 23 -7.88 -27.94 29.04
CA ALA A 23 -7.25 -28.98 29.86
C ALA A 23 -8.02 -29.18 31.18
N ALA A 24 -8.46 -28.09 31.81
CA ALA A 24 -9.29 -28.13 33.01
C ALA A 24 -10.65 -28.79 32.76
N GLN A 25 -11.35 -28.44 31.68
CA GLN A 25 -12.64 -29.04 31.31
C GLN A 25 -12.54 -30.55 31.05
N LEU A 26 -11.42 -31.00 30.46
CA LEU A 26 -11.16 -32.43 30.21
C LEU A 26 -10.61 -33.17 31.45
N GLY A 27 -10.33 -32.47 32.55
CA GLY A 27 -9.73 -33.05 33.76
C GLY A 27 -8.28 -33.50 33.58
N ILE A 28 -7.56 -32.93 32.61
CA ILE A 28 -6.16 -33.25 32.31
C ILE A 28 -5.25 -32.50 33.29
N SER A 29 -4.26 -33.19 33.88
CA SER A 29 -3.26 -32.57 34.74
C SER A 29 -2.45 -31.54 33.95
N HIS A 30 -2.55 -30.26 34.31
CA HIS A 30 -1.90 -29.18 33.58
C HIS A 30 -1.35 -28.11 34.52
N ILE A 31 -0.43 -27.31 34.00
CA ILE A 31 0.08 -26.08 34.64
C ILE A 31 0.30 -25.00 33.57
N LEU A 32 -0.21 -23.80 33.82
CA LEU A 32 -0.03 -22.61 32.99
C LEU A 32 0.94 -21.65 33.66
N PHE A 33 2.09 -21.40 33.04
CA PHE A 33 3.10 -20.48 33.55
C PHE A 33 2.90 -19.07 33.04
N GLU A 34 2.95 -18.10 33.95
CA GLU A 34 2.95 -16.68 33.64
C GLU A 34 4.14 -16.00 34.31
N SER A 35 4.90 -15.23 33.54
CA SER A 35 6.08 -14.51 34.00
C SER A 35 5.75 -13.34 34.93
N THR A 36 4.54 -12.80 34.83
CA THR A 36 4.05 -11.66 35.61
C THR A 36 3.14 -12.10 36.76
N ASP A 37 2.68 -11.14 37.54
CA ASP A 37 1.79 -11.32 38.69
C ASP A 37 0.29 -11.35 38.33
N HIS A 38 -0.04 -11.19 37.05
CA HIS A 38 -1.39 -11.14 36.50
C HIS A 38 -1.47 -11.93 35.19
N ALA A 39 -2.67 -12.31 34.75
CA ALA A 39 -2.84 -13.06 33.50
C ALA A 39 -2.88 -12.14 32.27
N SER A 40 -2.57 -12.69 31.09
CA SER A 40 -2.76 -12.00 29.80
C SER A 40 -2.00 -10.67 29.66
N ASP A 41 -0.74 -10.63 30.10
CA ASP A 41 0.14 -9.43 30.12
C ASP A 41 0.15 -8.62 28.80
N THR A 42 0.08 -9.29 27.65
CA THR A 42 -0.01 -8.59 26.35
C THR A 42 -1.26 -7.70 26.24
N ILE A 43 -2.42 -8.19 26.69
CA ILE A 43 -3.68 -7.43 26.68
C ILE A 43 -3.70 -6.46 27.86
N TYR A 44 -3.10 -6.84 29.00
CA TYR A 44 -2.93 -5.93 30.13
C TYR A 44 -2.16 -4.65 29.74
N LYS A 45 -1.09 -4.80 28.96
CA LYS A 45 -0.27 -3.70 28.39
C LYS A 45 -0.89 -3.01 27.17
N PHE A 46 -2.11 -3.35 26.79
CA PHE A 46 -2.84 -2.49 25.87
C PHE A 46 -3.16 -1.17 26.54
N GLN A 47 -3.26 -0.11 25.74
CA GLN A 47 -3.67 1.21 26.21
C GLN A 47 -4.94 1.13 27.08
N LYS A 48 -4.98 1.84 28.22
CA LYS A 48 -6.19 1.88 29.08
C LYS A 48 -7.42 2.29 28.27
N ARG A 49 -8.56 1.64 28.54
CA ARG A 49 -9.85 1.83 27.84
C ARG A 49 -9.85 1.46 26.37
N LYS A 50 -8.78 0.81 25.86
CA LYS A 50 -8.75 0.34 24.47
C LYS A 50 -9.91 -0.61 24.21
N PHE A 51 -10.64 -0.34 23.14
CA PHE A 51 -11.66 -1.26 22.64
C PHE A 51 -10.99 -2.38 21.83
N VAL A 52 -11.14 -3.61 22.29
CA VAL A 52 -10.54 -4.79 21.66
C VAL A 52 -11.62 -5.50 20.85
N MET A 53 -11.33 -5.72 19.57
CA MET A 53 -12.27 -6.34 18.63
C MET A 53 -12.13 -7.87 18.62
N ALA A 54 -13.27 -8.58 18.48
CA ALA A 54 -13.32 -10.04 18.37
C ALA A 54 -13.29 -10.53 16.90
N THR A 55 -12.34 -10.01 16.12
CA THR A 55 -12.19 -10.27 14.68
C THR A 55 -11.51 -11.62 14.39
N PRO A 56 -11.90 -12.34 13.32
CA PRO A 56 -13.02 -12.04 12.42
C PRO A 56 -14.37 -12.46 13.01
N ASP A 57 -15.40 -11.65 12.75
CA ASP A 57 -16.74 -11.87 13.31
C ASP A 57 -17.37 -13.18 12.81
N VAL A 58 -17.06 -13.54 11.55
CA VAL A 58 -17.52 -14.76 10.88
C VAL A 58 -16.96 -16.06 11.48
N MET A 59 -15.89 -15.99 12.27
CA MET A 59 -15.27 -17.18 12.85
C MET A 59 -15.90 -17.54 14.19
N PRO A 60 -16.27 -18.82 14.41
CA PRO A 60 -16.77 -19.26 15.70
C PRO A 60 -15.66 -19.22 16.76
N LEU A 61 -16.02 -18.89 18.01
CA LEU A 61 -15.15 -19.08 19.17
C LEU A 61 -15.41 -20.47 19.76
N ARG A 62 -14.38 -21.31 19.82
CA ARG A 62 -14.44 -22.66 20.39
C ARG A 62 -13.93 -22.74 21.82
N SER A 63 -13.13 -21.75 22.22
CA SER A 63 -12.54 -21.70 23.55
C SER A 63 -13.59 -21.84 24.64
N ASP A 64 -13.23 -22.57 25.69
CA ASP A 64 -14.02 -22.62 26.92
C ASP A 64 -13.93 -21.29 27.69
N VAL A 65 -12.94 -20.43 27.39
CA VAL A 65 -12.86 -19.04 27.85
C VAL A 65 -13.61 -18.15 26.87
N SER A 66 -14.51 -17.31 27.38
CA SER A 66 -15.33 -16.47 26.53
C SER A 66 -14.57 -15.25 26.02
N PHE A 67 -14.91 -14.80 24.81
CA PHE A 67 -14.33 -13.60 24.23
C PHE A 67 -15.32 -12.94 23.27
N SER A 68 -15.59 -11.68 23.54
CA SER A 68 -16.42 -10.80 22.73
C SER A 68 -15.75 -9.43 22.67
N ALA A 69 -16.10 -8.63 21.66
CA ALA A 69 -15.58 -7.27 21.58
C ALA A 69 -15.98 -6.48 22.84
N GLY A 70 -15.07 -5.68 23.38
CA GLY A 70 -15.25 -4.98 24.64
C GLY A 70 -14.04 -4.13 25.02
N THR A 71 -14.12 -3.41 26.14
CA THR A 71 -12.97 -2.68 26.66
C THR A 71 -11.91 -3.66 27.18
N ARG A 72 -10.65 -3.25 27.16
CA ARG A 72 -9.52 -3.99 27.74
C ARG A 72 -9.85 -4.47 29.16
N GLU A 73 -10.37 -3.57 30.00
CA GLU A 73 -10.68 -3.83 31.40
C GLU A 73 -11.79 -4.88 31.57
N ASP A 74 -12.87 -4.78 30.78
CA ASP A 74 -13.97 -5.75 30.84
C ASP A 74 -13.51 -7.15 30.43
N ILE A 75 -12.66 -7.24 29.41
CA ILE A 75 -12.11 -8.51 28.92
C ILE A 75 -11.21 -9.14 29.98
N LEU A 76 -10.26 -8.38 30.53
CA LEU A 76 -9.34 -8.87 31.56
C LEU A 76 -10.11 -9.34 32.81
N LYS A 77 -11.04 -8.52 33.29
CA LYS A 77 -11.89 -8.88 34.44
C LYS A 77 -12.64 -10.20 34.20
N LYS A 78 -13.21 -10.37 33.02
CA LYS A 78 -13.95 -11.59 32.67
C LYS A 78 -13.04 -12.81 32.61
N TRP A 79 -11.85 -12.67 32.03
CA TRP A 79 -10.87 -13.75 31.99
C TRP A 79 -10.36 -14.13 33.38
N ASP A 80 -10.13 -13.17 34.27
CA ASP A 80 -9.78 -13.44 35.67
C ASP A 80 -10.88 -14.22 36.40
N GLU A 81 -12.15 -13.83 36.22
CA GLU A 81 -13.30 -14.55 36.76
C GLU A 81 -13.37 -16.00 36.21
N GLU A 82 -13.14 -16.19 34.92
CA GLU A 82 -13.19 -17.49 34.26
C GLU A 82 -12.02 -18.40 34.61
N ILE A 83 -10.81 -17.86 34.84
CA ILE A 83 -9.66 -18.60 35.37
C ILE A 83 -10.04 -19.31 36.68
N HIS A 84 -10.69 -18.58 37.59
CA HIS A 84 -11.14 -19.13 38.86
C HIS A 84 -12.33 -20.09 38.72
N GLN A 85 -13.34 -19.74 37.93
CA GLN A 85 -14.54 -20.57 37.73
C GLN A 85 -14.21 -21.92 37.10
N GLN A 86 -13.30 -21.92 36.13
CA GLN A 86 -12.89 -23.12 35.40
C GLN A 86 -11.74 -23.87 36.07
N LYS A 87 -11.19 -23.34 37.18
CA LYS A 87 -10.09 -23.94 37.95
C LYS A 87 -8.85 -24.18 37.09
N ILE A 88 -8.50 -23.20 36.25
CA ILE A 88 -7.27 -23.25 35.47
C ILE A 88 -6.09 -23.17 36.43
N ASN A 89 -5.15 -24.12 36.35
CA ASN A 89 -3.98 -24.16 37.23
C ASN A 89 -2.90 -23.21 36.73
N VAL A 90 -2.81 -22.00 37.30
CA VAL A 90 -1.86 -20.95 36.89
C VAL A 90 -0.77 -20.74 37.94
N SER A 91 0.49 -20.70 37.49
CA SER A 91 1.66 -20.34 38.28
C SER A 91 2.18 -18.98 37.83
N TYR A 92 1.83 -17.94 38.58
CA TYR A 92 2.31 -16.56 38.36
C TYR A 92 3.76 -16.37 38.80
N ASN A 93 4.39 -15.27 38.38
CA ASN A 93 5.79 -14.93 38.65
C ASN A 93 6.76 -16.10 38.33
N SER A 94 6.45 -16.87 37.30
CA SER A 94 7.10 -18.13 36.94
C SER A 94 7.57 -18.07 35.50
N GLU A 95 8.68 -17.37 35.27
CA GLU A 95 9.33 -17.28 33.96
C GLU A 95 10.07 -18.58 33.64
N VAL A 96 9.69 -19.24 32.53
CA VAL A 96 10.37 -20.44 32.01
C VAL A 96 11.58 -20.01 31.18
N THR A 97 12.77 -20.45 31.58
CA THR A 97 14.04 -20.04 30.94
C THR A 97 14.64 -21.10 30.04
N ALA A 98 14.26 -22.38 30.20
CA ALA A 98 14.69 -23.46 29.33
C ALA A 98 13.66 -24.61 29.31
N ILE A 99 13.58 -25.29 28.17
CA ILE A 99 12.76 -26.50 27.96
C ILE A 99 13.65 -27.51 27.25
N VAL A 100 13.85 -28.68 27.87
CA VAL A 100 14.69 -29.76 27.35
C VAL A 100 13.98 -31.10 27.48
N GLY A 101 14.28 -32.05 26.61
CA GLY A 101 13.74 -33.41 26.65
C GLY A 101 13.04 -33.81 25.36
N GLU A 102 12.16 -34.80 25.48
CA GLU A 102 11.43 -35.41 24.36
C GLU A 102 9.97 -35.69 24.74
N LYS A 103 9.15 -36.03 23.75
CA LYS A 103 7.73 -36.34 23.96
C LYS A 103 7.53 -37.34 25.10
N GLY A 104 6.71 -36.96 26.08
CA GLY A 104 6.43 -37.77 27.27
C GLY A 104 7.39 -37.54 28.44
N ASN A 105 8.48 -36.78 28.26
CA ASN A 105 9.49 -36.54 29.30
C ASN A 105 10.23 -35.20 29.09
N PHE A 106 9.50 -34.09 29.12
CA PHE A 106 10.08 -32.75 29.12
C PHE A 106 10.42 -32.27 30.53
N THR A 107 11.49 -31.50 30.63
CA THR A 107 11.89 -30.77 31.84
C THR A 107 11.93 -29.28 31.55
N LEU A 108 11.19 -28.49 32.34
CA LEU A 108 11.13 -27.04 32.26
C LEU A 108 11.93 -26.44 33.42
N SER A 109 12.86 -25.53 33.12
CA SER A 109 13.60 -24.77 34.11
C SER A 109 12.99 -23.39 34.27
N LEU A 110 12.76 -22.98 35.52
CA LEU A 110 12.23 -21.66 35.86
C LEU A 110 13.34 -20.74 36.37
N LYS A 111 13.15 -19.43 36.21
CA LYS A 111 14.08 -18.38 36.64
C LYS A 111 14.38 -18.39 38.14
N ASP A 112 13.43 -18.84 38.95
CA ASP A 112 13.58 -18.97 40.40
C ASP A 112 14.33 -20.26 40.83
N GLY A 113 14.79 -21.06 39.86
CA GLY A 113 15.53 -22.30 40.09
C GLY A 113 14.68 -23.55 40.24
N ARG A 114 13.33 -23.44 40.19
CA ARG A 114 12.45 -24.63 40.17
C ARG A 114 12.58 -25.39 38.85
N SER A 115 12.34 -26.70 38.91
CA SER A 115 12.30 -27.60 37.76
C SER A 115 10.99 -28.39 37.76
N ILE A 116 10.28 -28.39 36.64
CA ILE A 116 8.96 -29.03 36.47
C ILE A 116 9.03 -30.05 35.34
N ALA A 117 8.39 -31.20 35.53
CA ALA A 117 8.31 -32.24 34.51
C ALA A 117 6.95 -32.18 33.78
N ALA A 118 6.93 -32.42 32.47
CA ALA A 118 5.69 -32.50 31.70
C ALA A 118 5.78 -33.50 30.53
N LYS A 119 4.66 -34.12 30.17
CA LYS A 119 4.62 -35.02 29.00
C LYS A 119 4.49 -34.29 27.67
N HIS A 120 3.72 -33.19 27.67
CA HIS A 120 3.52 -32.33 26.52
C HIS A 120 3.76 -30.87 26.92
N VAL A 121 4.18 -30.07 25.94
CA VAL A 121 4.48 -28.65 26.13
C VAL A 121 3.70 -27.84 25.11
N VAL A 122 2.99 -26.80 25.55
CA VAL A 122 2.29 -25.83 24.70
C VAL A 122 2.93 -24.46 24.91
N LEU A 123 3.61 -23.97 23.89
CA LEU A 123 4.27 -22.68 23.88
C LEU A 123 3.30 -21.59 23.38
N SER A 124 2.81 -20.76 24.29
CA SER A 124 1.84 -19.68 24.06
C SER A 124 2.38 -18.28 24.42
N ILE A 125 3.70 -18.09 24.24
CA ILE A 125 4.44 -16.87 24.66
C ILE A 125 4.19 -15.63 23.77
N GLY A 126 3.53 -15.80 22.63
CA GLY A 126 3.29 -14.71 21.68
C GLY A 126 4.58 -14.07 21.15
N MET A 127 4.50 -12.79 20.78
CA MET A 127 5.62 -12.03 20.20
C MET A 127 5.92 -10.75 21.00
N GLN A 128 4.94 -10.22 21.74
CA GLN A 128 4.97 -8.88 22.33
C GLN A 128 5.96 -8.72 23.49
N GLY A 129 6.48 -9.82 24.05
CA GLY A 129 7.58 -9.78 25.01
C GLY A 129 8.94 -9.38 24.40
N ASN A 130 9.06 -9.32 23.07
CA ASN A 130 10.32 -9.05 22.37
C ASN A 130 10.12 -7.96 21.29
N LEU A 131 10.01 -6.71 21.75
CA LEU A 131 9.74 -5.53 20.92
C LEU A 131 10.95 -5.14 20.05
N ARG A 132 10.68 -4.59 18.86
CA ARG A 132 11.71 -3.96 18.03
C ARG A 132 12.19 -2.66 18.65
N LYS A 133 13.48 -2.41 18.55
CA LYS A 133 14.17 -1.20 19.04
C LYS A 133 14.52 -0.27 17.89
N LEU A 134 14.77 1.01 18.18
CA LEU A 134 15.17 1.99 17.17
C LEU A 134 16.60 1.72 16.68
N ASP A 135 17.47 1.23 17.56
CA ASP A 135 18.88 0.89 17.26
C ASP A 135 19.63 2.10 16.69
N VAL A 136 19.45 3.25 17.35
CA VAL A 136 20.10 4.53 17.05
C VAL A 136 20.74 5.08 18.31
N GLU A 137 21.70 5.99 18.15
CA GLU A 137 22.28 6.71 19.28
C GLU A 137 21.19 7.44 20.09
N GLY A 138 21.14 7.16 21.40
CA GLY A 138 20.19 7.74 22.34
C GLY A 138 18.83 7.03 22.44
N ASP A 139 18.67 5.81 21.94
CA ASP A 139 17.40 5.07 22.06
C ASP A 139 17.18 4.37 23.42
N ASP A 140 18.11 4.55 24.35
CA ASP A 140 18.17 4.02 25.71
C ASP A 140 17.76 5.03 26.80
N TRP A 141 17.48 6.29 26.43
CA TRP A 141 16.96 7.30 27.35
C TRP A 141 15.61 6.88 27.96
N GLU A 142 15.36 7.25 29.22
CA GLU A 142 14.14 6.89 29.96
C GLU A 142 12.85 7.42 29.29
N PHE A 143 12.93 8.57 28.61
CA PHE A 143 11.80 9.14 27.88
C PHE A 143 11.53 8.46 26.53
N VAL A 144 12.33 7.46 26.14
CA VAL A 144 12.11 6.61 24.96
C VAL A 144 11.39 5.33 25.38
N GLN A 145 10.09 5.30 25.14
CA GLN A 145 9.22 4.19 25.50
C GLN A 145 8.81 3.41 24.26
N TYR A 146 8.69 2.09 24.39
CA TYR A 146 8.30 1.21 23.27
C TYR A 146 6.84 0.71 23.39
N GLN A 147 6.18 1.13 24.45
CA GLN A 147 4.78 0.86 24.77
C GLN A 147 4.16 2.11 25.40
N LEU A 148 2.84 2.18 25.37
CA LEU A 148 2.06 3.24 26.00
C LEU A 148 0.92 2.58 26.77
N ASP A 149 0.99 2.67 28.09
CA ASP A 149 0.02 2.05 28.99
C ASP A 149 -1.20 2.96 29.20
N ASP A 150 -0.99 4.22 29.57
CA ASP A 150 -2.05 5.22 29.72
C ASP A 150 -1.68 6.54 29.03
N PRO A 151 -2.45 7.00 28.03
CA PRO A 151 -2.23 8.30 27.42
C PRO A 151 -2.54 9.46 28.38
N ASP A 152 -3.41 9.25 29.37
CA ASP A 152 -3.82 10.31 30.32
C ASP A 152 -2.76 10.58 31.40
N GLU A 153 -1.69 9.79 31.47
CA GLU A 153 -0.55 10.02 32.37
C GLU A 153 0.36 11.16 31.89
N TYR A 154 0.16 11.65 30.65
CA TYR A 154 0.98 12.68 30.02
C TYR A 154 0.11 13.86 29.61
N GLU A 155 0.52 15.07 30.01
CA GLU A 155 -0.17 16.32 29.75
C GLU A 155 0.87 17.41 29.45
N ASP A 156 0.56 18.30 28.50
CA ASP A 156 1.39 19.45 28.10
C ASP A 156 2.82 19.09 27.63
N GLU A 157 3.04 17.87 27.11
CA GLU A 157 4.33 17.44 26.55
C GLU A 157 4.39 17.53 25.01
N ASN A 158 5.60 17.65 24.46
CA ASN A 158 5.89 17.38 23.04
C ASN A 158 6.23 15.90 22.87
N ILE A 159 5.31 15.13 22.30
CA ILE A 159 5.45 13.68 22.19
C ILE A 159 5.61 13.27 20.73
N VAL A 160 6.70 12.53 20.43
CA VAL A 160 6.95 11.97 19.11
C VAL A 160 6.58 10.49 19.09
N VAL A 161 5.57 10.14 18.29
CA VAL A 161 5.17 8.75 18.06
C VAL A 161 5.88 8.22 16.81
N ILE A 162 6.68 7.18 16.95
CA ILE A 162 7.42 6.58 15.83
C ILE A 162 6.74 5.27 15.41
N GLY A 163 6.21 5.23 14.19
CA GLY A 163 5.55 4.06 13.63
C GLY A 163 4.28 4.40 12.84
N ALA A 164 3.86 3.45 12.02
CA ALA A 164 2.73 3.61 11.09
C ALA A 164 1.78 2.39 11.10
N GLY A 165 1.75 1.66 12.21
CA GLY A 165 0.78 0.57 12.44
C GLY A 165 -0.39 1.04 13.29
N ASP A 166 -1.47 0.25 13.36
CA ASP A 166 -2.69 0.60 14.11
C ASP A 166 -2.41 1.08 15.53
N ALA A 167 -1.51 0.41 16.26
CA ALA A 167 -1.15 0.80 17.62
C ALA A 167 -0.44 2.16 17.70
N ALA A 168 0.39 2.52 16.71
CA ALA A 168 1.03 3.83 16.66
C ALA A 168 -0.01 4.93 16.46
N ILE A 169 -0.95 4.69 15.54
CA ILE A 169 -2.05 5.61 15.23
C ILE A 169 -2.95 5.83 16.44
N GLU A 170 -3.42 4.74 17.05
CA GLU A 170 -4.26 4.79 18.25
C GLU A 170 -3.58 5.55 19.39
N ASN A 171 -2.28 5.31 19.62
CA ASN A 171 -1.51 6.03 20.63
C ASN A 171 -1.36 7.52 20.31
N ALA A 172 -1.06 7.87 19.05
CA ALA A 172 -0.92 9.25 18.63
C ALA A 172 -2.23 10.04 18.81
N ILE A 173 -3.36 9.47 18.38
CA ILE A 173 -4.68 10.10 18.54
C ILE A 173 -5.03 10.28 20.02
N ALA A 174 -4.76 9.28 20.85
CA ALA A 174 -5.10 9.36 22.27
C ALA A 174 -4.25 10.40 23.01
N LEU A 175 -2.95 10.48 22.70
CA LEU A 175 -2.04 11.47 23.29
C LEU A 175 -2.35 12.90 22.83
N ALA A 176 -2.80 13.08 21.59
CA ALA A 176 -3.12 14.39 21.01
C ALA A 176 -4.30 15.10 21.70
N ALA A 177 -5.03 14.41 22.57
CA ALA A 177 -6.08 15.03 23.37
C ALA A 177 -5.55 16.05 24.39
N GLN A 178 -4.30 15.87 24.87
CA GLN A 178 -3.72 16.65 25.99
C GLN A 178 -2.27 17.08 25.72
N ASN A 179 -1.70 16.74 24.57
CA ASN A 179 -0.28 16.92 24.26
C ASN A 179 -0.08 17.44 22.83
N LYS A 180 1.08 18.02 22.56
CA LYS A 180 1.51 18.30 21.19
C LYS A 180 2.16 17.05 20.61
N VAL A 181 1.51 16.43 19.64
CA VAL A 181 1.94 15.15 19.09
C VAL A 181 2.46 15.29 17.66
N SER A 182 3.61 14.69 17.40
CA SER A 182 4.12 14.46 16.05
C SER A 182 4.23 12.96 15.78
N ILE A 183 3.88 12.51 14.57
CA ILE A 183 4.00 11.12 14.14
C ILE A 183 5.05 10.99 13.02
N VAL A 184 5.91 9.98 13.11
CA VAL A 184 6.99 9.72 12.15
C VAL A 184 6.70 8.43 11.38
N ASN A 185 6.58 8.55 10.06
CA ASN A 185 6.36 7.44 9.14
C ASN A 185 7.48 7.37 8.09
N ARG A 186 8.14 6.22 8.00
CA ARG A 186 9.20 5.95 7.00
C ARG A 186 8.72 5.87 5.55
N LYS A 187 7.40 5.88 5.32
CA LYS A 187 6.78 5.82 3.99
C LYS A 187 5.97 7.09 3.74
N GLY A 188 5.60 7.31 2.48
CA GLY A 188 4.69 8.40 2.08
C GLY A 188 3.20 8.12 2.31
N GLU A 189 2.83 6.96 2.85
CA GLU A 189 1.43 6.59 3.09
C GLU A 189 1.28 5.67 4.32
N PHE A 190 0.08 5.65 4.91
CA PHE A 190 -0.32 4.70 5.95
C PHE A 190 -0.90 3.40 5.35
N ALA A 191 -0.10 2.69 4.54
CA ALA A 191 -0.58 1.58 3.71
C ALA A 191 -1.14 0.34 4.45
N ARG A 192 -0.87 0.20 5.76
CA ARG A 192 -1.05 -1.06 6.51
C ARG A 192 -2.08 -0.98 7.64
N ILE A 193 -2.69 0.18 7.86
CA ILE A 193 -3.64 0.38 8.96
C ILE A 193 -5.07 0.07 8.52
N LYS A 194 -5.95 -0.13 9.50
CA LYS A 194 -7.38 -0.33 9.24
C LYS A 194 -8.01 0.97 8.74
N ALA A 195 -9.04 0.86 7.90
CA ALA A 195 -9.73 2.01 7.32
C ALA A 195 -10.20 3.01 8.39
N GLY A 196 -10.78 2.55 9.50
CA GLY A 196 -11.19 3.45 10.58
C GLY A 196 -10.02 4.21 11.23
N ASN A 197 -8.87 3.56 11.42
CA ASN A 197 -7.67 4.23 11.95
C ASN A 197 -7.07 5.20 10.92
N LEU A 198 -7.16 4.87 9.62
CA LEU A 198 -6.75 5.78 8.54
C LEU A 198 -7.58 7.06 8.59
N THR A 199 -8.91 6.94 8.64
CA THR A 199 -9.81 8.09 8.77
C THR A 199 -9.45 8.94 9.99
N LEU A 200 -9.26 8.32 11.16
CA LEU A 200 -8.96 9.05 12.39
C LEU A 200 -7.61 9.79 12.35
N ILE A 201 -6.54 9.18 11.85
CA ILE A 201 -5.23 9.85 11.79
C ILE A 201 -5.25 10.97 10.76
N THR A 202 -5.84 10.73 9.59
CA THR A 202 -5.97 11.75 8.54
C THR A 202 -6.75 12.94 9.10
N GLU A 203 -7.90 12.73 9.73
CA GLU A 203 -8.66 13.79 10.39
C GLU A 203 -7.88 14.55 11.47
N ALA A 204 -7.02 13.87 12.24
CA ALA A 204 -6.22 14.50 13.28
C ALA A 204 -5.10 15.37 12.69
N ILE A 205 -4.41 14.87 11.65
CA ILE A 205 -3.40 15.63 10.90
C ILE A 205 -4.04 16.87 10.26
N ASP A 206 -5.19 16.65 9.64
CA ASP A 206 -5.99 17.66 8.95
C ASP A 206 -6.42 18.83 9.86
N LYS A 207 -6.78 18.52 11.10
CA LYS A 207 -7.15 19.52 12.11
C LYS A 207 -5.93 20.20 12.75
N GLY A 208 -4.71 19.82 12.34
CA GLY A 208 -3.46 20.28 12.94
C GLY A 208 -3.25 19.78 14.38
N LEU A 209 -4.00 18.74 14.80
CA LEU A 209 -3.87 18.13 16.12
C LEU A 209 -2.63 17.24 16.21
N ILE A 210 -2.21 16.67 15.08
CA ILE A 210 -1.02 15.83 14.96
C ILE A 210 -0.19 16.32 13.79
N GLU A 211 1.10 16.57 14.01
CA GLU A 211 2.04 16.86 12.92
C GLU A 211 2.59 15.55 12.35
N CYS A 212 2.65 15.39 11.03
CA CYS A 212 3.11 14.14 10.41
C CYS A 212 4.38 14.34 9.58
N TYR A 213 5.40 13.52 9.86
CA TYR A 213 6.64 13.44 9.10
C TYR A 213 6.63 12.17 8.24
N PHE A 214 6.29 12.32 6.96
CA PHE A 214 6.35 11.24 5.97
C PHE A 214 7.75 11.07 5.38
N ASN A 215 8.02 9.88 4.85
CA ASN A 215 9.34 9.49 4.31
C ASN A 215 10.49 9.81 5.28
N ALA A 216 10.22 9.73 6.59
CA ALA A 216 11.11 10.17 7.64
C ALA A 216 11.62 8.98 8.47
N THR A 217 12.90 9.03 8.84
CA THR A 217 13.53 8.03 9.73
C THR A 217 14.31 8.71 10.85
N THR A 218 14.42 8.06 12.00
CA THR A 218 15.19 8.57 13.12
C THR A 218 16.68 8.44 12.84
N ALA A 219 17.42 9.55 12.96
CA ALA A 219 18.88 9.58 12.82
C ALA A 219 19.59 9.33 14.16
N ARG A 220 19.20 10.11 15.17
CA ARG A 220 19.74 10.09 16.54
C ARG A 220 18.77 10.80 17.49
N ILE A 221 18.91 10.52 18.78
CA ILE A 221 18.06 11.08 19.85
C ILE A 221 18.97 11.79 20.87
N SER A 222 18.54 12.96 21.34
CA SER A 222 19.21 13.71 22.39
C SER A 222 18.18 14.24 23.39
N PRO A 223 18.57 14.59 24.62
CA PRO A 223 17.61 15.15 25.59
C PRO A 223 16.92 16.41 25.03
N GLY A 224 15.59 16.37 24.94
CA GLY A 224 14.75 17.47 24.44
C GLY A 224 14.53 17.52 22.92
N GLU A 225 15.19 16.65 22.14
CA GLU A 225 15.05 16.66 20.68
C GLU A 225 15.30 15.29 20.02
N ILE A 226 14.63 15.08 18.89
CA ILE A 226 14.87 13.96 17.97
C ILE A 226 15.27 14.52 16.61
N ILE A 227 16.27 13.90 16.01
CA ILE A 227 16.79 14.31 14.71
C ILE A 227 16.31 13.30 13.69
N LEU A 228 15.56 13.77 12.70
CA LEU A 228 14.96 12.97 11.64
C LEU A 228 15.71 13.19 10.32
N LYS A 229 15.88 12.13 9.53
CA LYS A 229 16.24 12.21 8.12
C LYS A 229 14.96 12.29 7.29
N VAL A 230 14.85 13.33 6.48
CA VAL A 230 13.77 13.61 5.51
C VAL A 230 14.36 13.84 4.12
N ALA A 231 13.52 14.06 3.09
CA ALA A 231 13.98 14.22 1.71
C ALA A 231 14.93 15.41 1.53
N GLU A 232 14.68 16.52 2.23
CA GLU A 232 15.48 17.75 2.17
C GLU A 232 16.73 17.73 3.07
N GLY A 233 17.01 16.62 3.78
CA GLY A 233 18.18 16.47 4.66
C GLY A 233 17.81 16.03 6.08
N GLU A 234 18.50 16.58 7.09
CA GLU A 234 18.15 16.36 8.50
C GLU A 234 17.29 17.50 9.04
N THR A 235 16.28 17.16 9.84
CA THR A 235 15.43 18.12 10.56
C THR A 235 15.42 17.79 12.06
N VAL A 236 15.32 18.82 12.89
CA VAL A 236 15.29 18.71 14.35
C VAL A 236 13.85 18.91 14.82
N VAL A 237 13.34 17.95 15.58
CA VAL A 237 11.99 18.00 16.15
C VAL A 237 12.11 18.03 17.68
N PRO A 238 11.58 19.06 18.36
CA PRO A 238 11.53 19.08 19.81
C PRO A 238 10.71 17.90 20.35
N CYS A 239 11.24 17.20 21.35
CA CYS A 239 10.51 16.11 21.99
C CYS A 239 10.87 15.98 23.47
N ASP A 240 9.85 15.97 24.32
CA ASP A 240 9.96 15.62 25.73
C ASP A 240 9.89 14.10 25.90
N ARG A 241 9.19 13.41 24.98
CA ARG A 241 8.96 11.96 25.02
C ARG A 241 8.90 11.34 23.64
N ILE A 242 9.33 10.09 23.54
CA ILE A 242 9.23 9.27 22.33
C ILE A 242 8.43 8.01 22.64
N ILE A 243 7.39 7.75 21.85
CA ILE A 243 6.62 6.50 21.89
C ILE A 243 6.88 5.71 20.61
N ALA A 244 7.83 4.78 20.65
CA ALA A 244 8.25 3.95 19.52
C ALA A 244 7.39 2.68 19.39
N ARG A 245 6.48 2.66 18.42
CA ARG A 245 5.58 1.54 18.12
C ARG A 245 6.02 0.78 16.87
N LEU A 246 7.16 0.10 16.99
CA LEU A 246 7.88 -0.53 15.87
C LEU A 246 7.47 -1.99 15.59
N GLY A 247 6.59 -2.54 16.40
CA GLY A 247 6.21 -3.96 16.36
C GLY A 247 7.14 -4.85 17.17
N ALA A 248 7.01 -6.17 17.01
CA ALA A 248 7.72 -7.17 17.79
C ALA A 248 8.32 -8.28 16.92
N MET A 249 9.22 -9.07 17.49
CA MET A 249 9.94 -10.16 16.80
C MET A 249 9.86 -11.46 17.59
N ALA A 250 10.00 -12.59 16.90
CA ALA A 250 10.02 -13.89 17.56
C ALA A 250 11.23 -13.94 18.51
N PRO A 251 11.08 -14.47 19.74
CA PRO A 251 12.20 -14.66 20.67
C PRO A 251 13.05 -15.86 20.23
N ARG A 252 13.70 -15.75 19.05
CA ARG A 252 14.39 -16.84 18.34
C ARG A 252 15.35 -17.61 19.24
N LYS A 253 16.22 -16.91 19.97
CA LYS A 253 17.22 -17.53 20.86
C LYS A 253 16.59 -18.53 21.84
N PHE A 254 15.44 -18.17 22.44
CA PHE A 254 14.74 -19.04 23.37
C PHE A 254 14.09 -20.22 22.63
N VAL A 255 13.37 -19.94 21.55
CA VAL A 255 12.65 -20.96 20.77
C VAL A 255 13.60 -22.00 20.15
N GLU A 256 14.72 -21.56 19.58
CA GLU A 256 15.79 -22.42 19.06
C GLU A 256 16.46 -23.23 20.18
N SER A 257 16.62 -22.66 21.38
CA SER A 257 17.15 -23.40 22.53
C SER A 257 16.25 -24.55 22.99
N CYS A 258 14.96 -24.52 22.64
CA CYS A 258 14.02 -25.62 22.84
C CYS A 258 14.13 -26.71 21.76
N GLY A 259 15.00 -26.55 20.76
CA GLY A 259 15.17 -27.48 19.63
C GLY A 259 14.22 -27.24 18.45
N ILE A 260 13.45 -26.13 18.47
CA ILE A 260 12.47 -25.82 17.43
C ILE A 260 13.16 -25.17 16.23
N ILE A 261 12.86 -25.68 15.03
CA ILE A 261 13.40 -25.20 13.76
C ILE A 261 12.50 -24.10 13.20
N PHE A 262 13.12 -23.02 12.71
CA PHE A 262 12.45 -21.94 11.99
C PHE A 262 12.46 -22.21 10.49
N SER A 263 11.49 -21.65 9.76
CA SER A 263 11.37 -21.86 8.31
C SER A 263 12.53 -21.27 7.49
N SER A 264 13.29 -20.33 8.08
CA SER A 264 14.52 -19.77 7.52
C SER A 264 15.31 -18.94 8.55
N ASP A 265 16.54 -18.58 8.16
CA ASP A 265 17.43 -17.69 8.93
C ASP A 265 16.97 -16.22 8.95
N ASP A 266 15.94 -15.85 8.16
CA ASP A 266 15.42 -14.48 8.13
C ASP A 266 14.85 -14.08 9.49
N ALA A 267 15.23 -12.94 10.05
CA ALA A 267 14.83 -12.54 11.40
C ALA A 267 13.31 -12.47 11.65
N SER A 268 12.50 -12.33 10.60
CA SER A 268 11.03 -12.31 10.66
C SER A 268 10.37 -13.68 10.48
N ALA A 269 11.13 -14.71 10.08
CA ALA A 269 10.58 -16.05 9.91
C ALA A 269 10.09 -16.64 11.24
N LEU A 270 9.11 -17.52 11.12
CA LEU A 270 8.40 -18.16 12.23
C LEU A 270 8.80 -19.64 12.34
N PRO A 271 8.46 -20.31 13.46
CA PRO A 271 8.69 -21.74 13.61
C PRO A 271 8.00 -22.55 12.50
N GLU A 272 8.64 -23.65 12.09
CA GLU A 272 7.97 -24.65 11.25
C GLU A 272 6.98 -25.45 12.10
N LEU A 273 5.71 -25.43 11.70
CA LEU A 273 4.62 -26.08 12.44
C LEU A 273 3.79 -26.95 11.52
N SER A 274 3.31 -28.07 12.05
CA SER A 274 2.27 -28.88 11.40
C SER A 274 0.91 -28.16 11.41
N GLU A 275 -0.06 -28.68 10.66
CA GLU A 275 -1.47 -28.25 10.71
C GLU A 275 -2.10 -28.37 12.11
N ARG A 276 -1.43 -29.08 13.02
CA ARG A 276 -1.84 -29.32 14.40
C ARG A 276 -0.99 -28.57 15.41
N TYR A 277 -0.28 -27.54 14.95
CA TYR A 277 0.54 -26.67 15.79
C TYR A 277 1.76 -27.36 16.43
N GLU A 278 2.04 -28.62 16.09
CA GLU A 278 3.21 -29.35 16.58
C GLU A 278 4.46 -28.84 15.87
N SER A 279 5.51 -28.54 16.63
CA SER A 279 6.79 -28.07 16.14
C SER A 279 7.67 -29.20 15.59
N SER A 280 8.90 -28.88 15.17
CA SER A 280 9.92 -29.87 14.84
C SER A 280 10.30 -30.78 16.01
N VAL A 281 9.92 -30.44 17.24
CA VAL A 281 10.11 -31.26 18.44
C VAL A 281 8.78 -31.95 18.79
N PRO A 282 8.67 -33.28 18.60
CA PRO A 282 7.43 -34.02 18.89
C PRO A 282 6.96 -33.80 20.33
N GLY A 283 5.66 -33.57 20.52
CA GLY A 283 5.06 -33.26 21.82
C GLY A 283 5.24 -31.83 22.31
N LEU A 284 5.98 -30.98 21.57
CA LEU A 284 6.08 -29.54 21.81
C LEU A 284 5.30 -28.80 20.72
N TYR A 285 4.26 -28.09 21.14
CA TYR A 285 3.33 -27.36 20.29
C TYR A 285 3.52 -25.85 20.45
N VAL A 286 3.24 -25.07 19.40
CA VAL A 286 3.33 -23.60 19.41
C VAL A 286 2.02 -22.99 18.94
N VAL A 287 1.42 -22.11 19.75
CA VAL A 287 0.11 -21.50 19.46
C VAL A 287 0.14 -19.97 19.65
N GLY A 288 -0.84 -19.29 19.06
CA GLY A 288 -0.99 -17.84 19.11
C GLY A 288 -0.09 -17.10 18.12
N ALA A 289 0.33 -15.88 18.48
CA ALA A 289 1.05 -15.01 17.55
C ALA A 289 2.37 -15.60 17.03
N LEU A 290 3.07 -16.41 17.83
CA LEU A 290 4.32 -17.08 17.42
C LEU A 290 4.08 -18.16 16.35
N ALA A 291 2.88 -18.73 16.29
CA ALA A 291 2.49 -19.67 15.23
C ALA A 291 2.17 -18.97 13.89
N GLY A 292 2.26 -17.63 13.86
CA GLY A 292 2.02 -16.81 12.67
C GLY A 292 0.68 -16.10 12.63
N TYR A 293 -0.09 -16.15 13.71
CA TYR A 293 -1.45 -15.63 13.75
C TYR A 293 -1.73 -14.69 14.93
N PRO A 294 -1.63 -13.37 14.75
CA PRO A 294 -1.78 -12.40 15.83
C PRO A 294 -3.23 -11.93 16.06
N LEU A 295 -4.24 -12.78 15.81
CA LEU A 295 -5.65 -12.48 16.11
C LEU A 295 -6.11 -13.23 17.36
N ILE A 296 -6.68 -12.51 18.32
CA ILE A 296 -7.04 -13.04 19.64
C ILE A 296 -8.01 -14.23 19.53
N LYS A 297 -9.11 -14.07 18.79
CA LYS A 297 -10.14 -15.10 18.63
C LYS A 297 -9.57 -16.40 18.04
N LEU A 298 -8.72 -16.27 17.03
CA LEU A 298 -8.06 -17.40 16.38
C LEU A 298 -7.02 -18.04 17.31
N ALA A 299 -6.21 -17.25 18.01
CA ALA A 299 -5.26 -17.74 19.00
C ALA A 299 -5.96 -18.54 20.11
N MET A 300 -7.11 -18.06 20.58
CA MET A 300 -7.94 -18.80 21.54
C MET A 300 -8.43 -20.13 20.94
N ASN A 301 -8.89 -20.15 19.68
CA ASN A 301 -9.24 -21.41 19.02
C ASN A 301 -8.04 -22.38 18.95
N GLN A 302 -6.84 -21.91 18.59
CA GLN A 302 -5.64 -22.76 18.57
C GLN A 302 -5.33 -23.38 19.94
N GLY A 303 -5.48 -22.61 21.01
CA GLY A 303 -5.32 -23.10 22.38
C GLY A 303 -6.30 -24.23 22.74
N TYR A 304 -7.56 -24.12 22.30
CA TYR A 304 -8.54 -25.19 22.46
C TYR A 304 -8.13 -26.42 21.61
N GLU A 305 -7.77 -26.18 20.36
CA GLU A 305 -7.53 -27.25 19.38
C GLU A 305 -6.26 -28.07 19.66
N VAL A 306 -5.22 -27.46 20.23
CA VAL A 306 -3.99 -28.16 20.59
C VAL A 306 -4.23 -29.15 21.72
N VAL A 307 -5.07 -28.81 22.70
CA VAL A 307 -5.39 -29.71 23.83
C VAL A 307 -6.27 -30.87 23.36
N GLU A 308 -7.22 -30.62 22.47
CA GLU A 308 -7.99 -31.68 21.79
C GLU A 308 -7.06 -32.64 21.03
N THR A 309 -6.07 -32.10 20.33
CA THR A 309 -5.09 -32.88 19.58
C THR A 309 -4.24 -33.74 20.53
N ILE A 310 -3.73 -33.17 21.62
CA ILE A 310 -2.97 -33.91 22.65
C ILE A 310 -3.81 -35.05 23.25
N SER A 311 -5.12 -34.83 23.39
CA SER A 311 -6.08 -35.82 23.88
C SER A 311 -6.45 -36.91 22.86
N GLY A 312 -5.94 -36.81 21.61
CA GLY A 312 -6.20 -37.77 20.53
C GLY A 312 -7.48 -37.50 19.72
N ASN A 313 -8.17 -36.38 19.96
CA ASN A 313 -9.38 -36.02 19.24
C ASN A 313 -9.06 -35.41 17.87
N LYS A 314 -9.82 -35.82 16.84
CA LYS A 314 -9.69 -35.29 15.47
C LYS A 314 -10.74 -34.22 15.22
N ILE A 315 -10.35 -32.97 15.37
CA ILE A 315 -11.18 -31.79 15.12
C ILE A 315 -10.71 -31.08 13.85
N ALA A 316 -11.59 -30.59 13.00
CA ALA A 316 -11.18 -29.71 11.89
C ALA A 316 -10.83 -28.32 12.44
N PRO A 317 -9.91 -27.55 11.85
CA PRO A 317 -9.64 -26.16 12.25
C PRO A 317 -10.91 -25.28 12.30
N ALA A 318 -10.91 -24.22 13.13
CA ALA A 318 -12.09 -23.36 13.32
C ALA A 318 -12.55 -22.59 12.06
N ASP A 319 -11.64 -22.35 11.13
CA ASP A 319 -11.87 -21.69 9.84
C ASP A 319 -12.35 -22.65 8.74
N GLU A 320 -12.35 -23.97 8.97
CA GLU A 320 -12.72 -24.98 7.97
C GLU A 320 -14.07 -24.68 7.31
N PRO A 321 -15.17 -24.39 8.03
CA PRO A 321 -16.47 -24.14 7.40
C PRO A 321 -16.48 -22.92 6.46
N LEU A 322 -15.70 -21.89 6.79
CA LEU A 322 -15.59 -20.67 5.96
C LEU A 322 -14.85 -20.97 4.66
N LEU A 323 -13.79 -21.78 4.73
CA LEU A 323 -13.06 -22.21 3.55
C LEU A 323 -13.88 -23.20 2.71
N GLU A 324 -14.65 -24.09 3.32
CA GLU A 324 -15.60 -24.96 2.61
C GLU A 324 -16.61 -24.15 1.79
N GLU A 325 -17.19 -23.10 2.38
CA GLU A 325 -18.12 -22.20 1.69
C GLU A 325 -17.44 -21.49 0.51
N LYS A 326 -16.25 -20.90 0.74
CA LYS A 326 -15.46 -20.26 -0.34
C LYS A 326 -15.09 -21.24 -1.45
N PHE A 327 -14.81 -22.48 -1.10
CA PHE A 327 -14.35 -23.51 -2.04
C PHE A 327 -15.50 -24.31 -2.65
N ALA A 328 -16.76 -24.00 -2.32
CA ALA A 328 -17.94 -24.67 -2.85
C ALA A 328 -18.02 -24.61 -4.40
N ILE A 329 -17.43 -23.58 -5.00
CA ILE A 329 -17.29 -23.46 -6.46
C ILE A 329 -16.40 -24.56 -7.09
N LEU A 330 -15.54 -25.19 -6.28
CA LEU A 330 -14.65 -26.32 -6.61
C LEU A 330 -15.23 -27.65 -6.09
N LYS A 331 -16.48 -27.94 -6.47
CA LYS A 331 -17.31 -29.08 -5.98
C LYS A 331 -16.51 -30.37 -5.74
N GLY A 332 -16.69 -30.96 -4.54
CA GLY A 332 -16.25 -32.33 -4.21
C GLY A 332 -14.81 -32.47 -3.70
N ARG A 333 -14.10 -31.36 -3.46
CA ARG A 333 -12.73 -31.37 -2.91
C ARG A 333 -12.72 -30.95 -1.43
N LYS A 334 -11.83 -31.54 -0.64
CA LYS A 334 -11.61 -31.11 0.75
C LYS A 334 -10.79 -29.83 0.78
N VAL A 335 -10.96 -29.03 1.83
CA VAL A 335 -10.24 -27.75 2.02
C VAL A 335 -8.73 -27.93 1.88
N ASN A 336 -8.14 -28.88 2.60
CA ASN A 336 -6.70 -29.12 2.53
C ASN A 336 -6.21 -29.53 1.13
N ASP A 337 -7.00 -30.29 0.37
CA ASP A 337 -6.64 -30.69 -0.99
C ASP A 337 -6.64 -29.46 -1.94
N VAL A 338 -7.60 -28.56 -1.76
CA VAL A 338 -7.66 -27.29 -2.50
C VAL A 338 -6.51 -26.38 -2.11
N LEU A 339 -6.24 -26.20 -0.82
CA LEU A 339 -5.14 -25.36 -0.34
C LEU A 339 -3.80 -25.84 -0.89
N LYS A 340 -3.53 -27.15 -0.75
CA LYS A 340 -2.32 -27.78 -1.27
C LYS A 340 -2.18 -27.56 -2.78
N GLN A 341 -3.26 -27.78 -3.53
CA GLN A 341 -3.27 -27.53 -4.97
C GLN A 341 -2.93 -26.07 -5.30
N ILE A 342 -3.49 -25.10 -4.58
CA ILE A 342 -3.19 -23.68 -4.81
C ILE A 342 -1.71 -23.39 -4.55
N GLN A 343 -1.15 -23.87 -3.42
CA GLN A 343 0.28 -23.64 -3.11
C GLN A 343 1.23 -24.33 -4.10
N GLU A 344 0.88 -25.53 -4.57
CA GLU A 344 1.65 -26.24 -5.61
C GLU A 344 1.59 -25.52 -6.96
N ASN A 345 0.44 -24.95 -7.30
CA ASN A 345 0.23 -24.30 -8.59
C ASN A 345 0.66 -22.84 -8.62
N VAL A 346 0.74 -22.15 -7.48
CA VAL A 346 1.01 -20.70 -7.39
C VAL A 346 2.29 -20.44 -6.58
N PRO A 347 3.45 -20.26 -7.24
CA PRO A 347 4.73 -20.01 -6.57
C PRO A 347 4.75 -18.80 -5.63
N LEU A 348 3.91 -17.79 -5.89
CA LEU A 348 3.78 -16.63 -5.00
C LEU A 348 3.29 -17.01 -3.59
N LEU A 349 2.48 -18.08 -3.49
CA LEU A 349 1.79 -18.50 -2.26
C LEU A 349 2.43 -19.76 -1.63
N SER A 350 3.41 -20.37 -2.30
CA SER A 350 4.08 -21.61 -1.84
C SER A 350 5.01 -21.39 -0.64
N HIS A 351 5.46 -20.16 -0.42
CA HIS A 351 6.36 -19.81 0.69
C HIS A 351 5.64 -19.55 2.02
N MET A 352 4.31 -19.64 2.05
CA MET A 352 3.51 -19.43 3.25
C MET A 352 3.40 -20.72 4.06
N SER A 353 3.43 -20.62 5.39
CA SER A 353 3.08 -21.77 6.22
C SER A 353 1.61 -22.16 6.00
N ALA A 354 1.27 -23.43 6.26
CA ALA A 354 -0.10 -23.94 6.11
C ALA A 354 -1.10 -23.09 6.90
N LEU A 355 -0.68 -22.64 8.08
CA LEU A 355 -1.37 -21.65 8.89
C LEU A 355 -1.52 -20.35 8.10
N GLN A 356 -0.47 -19.54 7.92
CA GLN A 356 -0.57 -18.23 7.22
C GLN A 356 -1.40 -18.26 5.93
N PHE A 357 -1.28 -19.33 5.14
CA PHE A 357 -2.01 -19.49 3.89
C PHE A 357 -3.53 -19.58 4.07
N ARG A 358 -4.02 -20.27 5.10
CA ARG A 358 -5.47 -20.35 5.38
C ARG A 358 -6.09 -18.98 5.67
N GLU A 359 -5.41 -18.12 6.43
CA GLU A 359 -5.90 -16.76 6.69
C GLU A 359 -5.88 -15.91 5.43
N PHE A 360 -4.80 -16.01 4.65
CA PHE A 360 -4.72 -15.31 3.38
C PHE A 360 -5.90 -15.67 2.47
N MET A 361 -6.35 -16.93 2.48
CA MET A 361 -7.52 -17.38 1.74
C MET A 361 -8.86 -16.90 2.33
N ILE A 362 -8.95 -16.64 3.65
CA ILE A 362 -10.13 -16.01 4.25
C ILE A 362 -10.33 -14.59 3.70
N ASP A 363 -9.24 -13.83 3.55
CA ASP A 363 -9.26 -12.46 3.00
C ASP A 363 -9.27 -12.40 1.46
N SER A 364 -9.12 -13.54 0.78
CA SER A 364 -9.13 -13.65 -0.68
C SER A 364 -10.44 -14.19 -1.23
N THR A 365 -10.71 -13.93 -2.50
CA THR A 365 -11.89 -14.44 -3.22
C THR A 365 -11.43 -15.39 -4.31
N ILE A 366 -12.14 -16.51 -4.50
CA ILE A 366 -11.87 -17.43 -5.61
C ILE A 366 -12.90 -17.19 -6.70
N HIS A 367 -12.39 -17.03 -7.92
CA HIS A 367 -13.20 -16.84 -9.12
C HIS A 367 -13.11 -18.04 -10.03
N LYS A 368 -14.25 -18.39 -10.63
CA LYS A 368 -14.33 -19.33 -11.75
C LYS A 368 -14.77 -18.54 -12.98
N ILE A 369 -13.84 -18.32 -13.90
CA ILE A 369 -14.03 -17.48 -15.10
C ILE A 369 -14.15 -18.38 -16.33
N GLN A 370 -15.11 -18.11 -17.20
CA GLN A 370 -15.32 -18.86 -18.44
C GLN A 370 -14.43 -18.33 -19.58
N PRO A 371 -14.12 -19.16 -20.61
CA PRO A 371 -13.41 -18.68 -21.79
C PRO A 371 -14.10 -17.47 -22.43
N GLY A 372 -13.33 -16.44 -22.78
CA GLY A 372 -13.80 -15.20 -23.39
C GLY A 372 -14.30 -14.13 -22.40
N GLU A 373 -14.48 -14.45 -21.12
CA GLU A 373 -14.87 -13.46 -20.11
C GLU A 373 -13.71 -12.50 -19.80
N VAL A 374 -14.04 -11.21 -19.70
CA VAL A 374 -13.12 -10.15 -19.28
C VAL A 374 -13.01 -10.18 -17.76
N ILE A 375 -11.78 -10.27 -17.25
CA ILE A 375 -11.49 -10.27 -15.81
C ILE A 375 -11.40 -8.83 -15.28
N PHE A 376 -10.72 -7.96 -16.02
CA PHE A 376 -10.77 -6.50 -15.86
C PHE A 376 -10.37 -5.80 -17.15
N ASN A 377 -10.79 -4.54 -17.30
CA ASN A 377 -10.46 -3.72 -18.47
C ASN A 377 -9.20 -2.87 -18.25
N ARG A 378 -8.49 -2.54 -19.35
CA ARG A 378 -7.49 -1.46 -19.35
C ARG A 378 -8.14 -0.19 -18.82
N ASN A 379 -7.37 0.61 -18.09
CA ASN A 379 -7.76 1.83 -17.40
C ASN A 379 -8.65 1.65 -16.18
N GLU A 380 -9.19 0.46 -15.90
CA GLU A 380 -9.97 0.21 -14.70
C GLU A 380 -9.15 0.48 -13.42
N TYR A 381 -9.81 1.04 -12.40
CA TYR A 381 -9.21 1.29 -11.10
C TYR A 381 -9.63 0.21 -10.11
N THR A 382 -8.74 -0.77 -9.88
CA THR A 382 -8.90 -1.77 -8.83
C THR A 382 -7.57 -2.09 -8.17
N ASN A 383 -7.60 -2.34 -6.86
CA ASN A 383 -6.42 -2.55 -6.02
C ASN A 383 -6.24 -4.03 -5.63
N SER A 384 -6.59 -4.97 -6.50
CA SER A 384 -6.45 -6.41 -6.26
C SER A 384 -5.46 -7.07 -7.21
N VAL A 385 -4.89 -8.20 -6.79
CA VAL A 385 -4.05 -9.07 -7.62
C VAL A 385 -4.73 -10.40 -7.82
N PHE A 386 -4.60 -10.91 -9.04
CA PHE A 386 -5.15 -12.21 -9.43
C PHE A 386 -4.02 -13.21 -9.61
N SER A 387 -4.09 -14.33 -8.91
CA SER A 387 -3.19 -15.48 -9.10
C SER A 387 -3.90 -16.56 -9.90
N ILE A 388 -3.25 -17.10 -10.93
CA ILE A 388 -3.82 -18.13 -11.81
C ILE A 388 -3.53 -19.51 -11.21
N VAL A 389 -4.52 -20.09 -10.53
CA VAL A 389 -4.42 -21.45 -9.96
C VAL A 389 -4.51 -22.50 -11.05
N GLU A 390 -5.43 -22.31 -12.00
CA GLU A 390 -5.56 -23.11 -13.21
C GLU A 390 -6.09 -22.22 -14.34
N GLY A 391 -5.83 -22.61 -15.59
CA GLY A 391 -6.29 -21.88 -16.76
C GLY A 391 -5.19 -21.07 -17.45
N ARG A 392 -5.60 -20.18 -18.35
CA ARG A 392 -4.75 -19.25 -19.10
C ARG A 392 -5.54 -17.98 -19.38
N VAL A 393 -4.87 -16.85 -19.29
CA VAL A 393 -5.43 -15.54 -19.61
C VAL A 393 -4.55 -14.84 -20.63
N ASN A 394 -5.17 -14.01 -21.46
CA ASN A 394 -4.49 -13.16 -22.42
C ASN A 394 -4.53 -11.71 -21.93
N ILE A 395 -3.36 -11.10 -21.83
CA ILE A 395 -3.19 -9.68 -21.54
C ILE A 395 -3.15 -8.94 -22.88
N GLN A 396 -4.20 -8.17 -23.17
CA GLN A 396 -4.27 -7.33 -24.35
C GLN A 396 -3.62 -5.97 -24.05
N ILE A 397 -2.43 -5.74 -24.62
CA ILE A 397 -1.64 -4.53 -24.38
C ILE A 397 -2.17 -3.38 -25.24
N ASN A 398 -2.43 -3.64 -26.53
CA ASN A 398 -2.95 -2.65 -27.47
C ASN A 398 -4.46 -2.88 -27.73
N PRO A 399 -5.34 -1.94 -27.36
CA PRO A 399 -6.78 -2.06 -27.63
C PRO A 399 -7.12 -2.01 -29.14
N GLU A 400 -6.27 -1.40 -29.97
CA GLU A 400 -6.48 -1.30 -31.42
C GLU A 400 -6.07 -2.57 -32.18
N ASN A 401 -5.23 -3.41 -31.57
CA ASN A 401 -4.75 -4.65 -32.15
C ASN A 401 -5.05 -5.87 -31.26
N ILE A 402 -6.23 -6.47 -31.47
CA ILE A 402 -6.73 -7.63 -30.72
C ILE A 402 -5.80 -8.86 -30.84
N SER A 403 -4.92 -8.90 -31.84
CA SER A 403 -3.98 -10.01 -32.06
C SER A 403 -2.69 -9.93 -31.26
N GLU A 404 -2.41 -8.80 -30.60
CA GLU A 404 -1.19 -8.58 -29.82
C GLU A 404 -1.48 -8.77 -28.32
N PHE A 405 -1.27 -9.99 -27.83
CA PHE A 405 -1.49 -10.33 -26.43
C PHE A 405 -0.35 -11.14 -25.83
N VAL A 406 -0.14 -10.96 -24.52
CA VAL A 406 0.76 -11.80 -23.72
C VAL A 406 -0.08 -12.85 -22.99
N THR A 407 0.15 -14.13 -23.29
CA THR A 407 -0.53 -15.22 -22.58
C THR A 407 0.16 -15.53 -21.26
N LEU A 408 -0.60 -15.43 -20.17
CA LEU A 408 -0.19 -15.96 -18.88
C LEU A 408 -0.76 -17.34 -18.63
N LYS A 409 0.09 -18.23 -18.13
CA LYS A 409 -0.24 -19.61 -17.79
C LYS A 409 -0.41 -19.74 -16.27
N GLN A 410 -0.96 -20.88 -15.86
CA GLN A 410 -1.00 -21.35 -14.48
C GLN A 410 0.32 -21.05 -13.73
N GLY A 411 0.18 -20.59 -12.48
CA GLY A 411 1.27 -20.15 -11.61
C GLY A 411 1.74 -18.73 -11.84
N SER A 412 1.29 -18.07 -12.90
CA SER A 412 1.47 -16.64 -13.07
C SER A 412 0.42 -15.86 -12.27
N PHE A 413 0.70 -14.59 -12.05
CA PHE A 413 -0.26 -13.63 -11.50
C PHE A 413 -0.26 -12.36 -12.35
N PHE A 414 -1.32 -11.56 -12.20
CA PHE A 414 -1.49 -10.29 -12.89
C PHE A 414 -2.23 -9.27 -12.02
N GLY A 415 -2.09 -7.99 -12.39
CA GLY A 415 -2.67 -6.88 -11.65
C GLY A 415 -1.76 -6.29 -10.57
N GLU A 416 -0.55 -6.81 -10.44
CA GLU A 416 0.49 -6.42 -9.47
C GLU A 416 0.93 -4.96 -9.63
N MET A 417 0.82 -4.39 -10.84
CA MET A 417 1.14 -2.99 -11.10
C MET A 417 0.23 -2.02 -10.33
N GLY A 418 -1.05 -2.38 -10.14
CA GLY A 418 -1.98 -1.62 -9.32
C GLY A 418 -1.58 -1.61 -7.83
N LEU A 419 -0.90 -2.66 -7.35
CA LEU A 419 -0.39 -2.71 -5.97
C LEU A 419 0.83 -1.83 -5.73
N ILE A 420 1.74 -1.78 -6.70
CA ILE A 420 3.03 -1.11 -6.57
C ILE A 420 2.87 0.40 -6.71
N ALA A 421 1.97 0.85 -7.60
CA ALA A 421 1.91 2.26 -7.98
C ALA A 421 0.52 2.92 -7.82
N GLY A 422 -0.51 2.20 -7.35
CA GLY A 422 -1.87 2.77 -7.27
C GLY A 422 -2.44 3.16 -8.64
N ARG A 423 -1.93 2.51 -9.70
CA ARG A 423 -2.20 2.82 -11.10
C ARG A 423 -3.44 2.12 -11.62
N ARG A 424 -3.95 2.68 -12.73
CA ARG A 424 -4.85 2.02 -13.69
C ARG A 424 -4.34 0.64 -14.07
N ARG A 425 -5.26 -0.28 -14.38
CA ARG A 425 -4.91 -1.50 -15.12
C ARG A 425 -4.28 -1.09 -16.45
N THR A 426 -3.04 -1.49 -16.70
CA THR A 426 -2.30 -1.10 -17.91
C THR A 426 -2.75 -1.84 -19.17
N ALA A 427 -3.56 -2.88 -19.01
CA ALA A 427 -4.01 -3.77 -20.08
C ALA A 427 -5.37 -4.39 -19.72
N THR A 428 -6.10 -4.85 -20.73
CA THR A 428 -7.32 -5.66 -20.55
C THR A 428 -6.92 -7.12 -20.40
N VAL A 429 -7.52 -7.85 -19.46
CA VAL A 429 -7.22 -9.26 -19.24
C VAL A 429 -8.46 -10.10 -19.51
N VAL A 430 -8.33 -11.05 -20.43
CA VAL A 430 -9.43 -11.92 -20.88
C VAL A 430 -9.04 -13.38 -20.66
N ALA A 431 -9.98 -14.21 -20.21
CA ALA A 431 -9.75 -15.64 -20.09
C ALA A 431 -9.64 -16.31 -21.47
N GLU A 432 -8.50 -16.94 -21.78
CA GLU A 432 -8.32 -17.73 -23.01
C GLU A 432 -9.08 -19.07 -22.91
N ARG A 433 -9.04 -19.66 -21.71
CA ARG A 433 -9.75 -20.90 -21.34
C ARG A 433 -10.35 -20.72 -19.95
N GLN A 434 -11.15 -21.69 -19.49
CA GLN A 434 -11.70 -21.64 -18.15
C GLN A 434 -10.57 -21.48 -17.12
N CYS A 435 -10.72 -20.50 -16.23
CA CYS A 435 -9.73 -20.16 -15.22
C CYS A 435 -10.29 -20.31 -13.82
N PHE A 436 -9.42 -20.75 -12.90
CA PHE A 436 -9.61 -20.62 -11.46
C PHE A 436 -8.60 -19.62 -10.94
N LEU A 437 -9.09 -18.50 -10.43
CA LEU A 437 -8.26 -17.37 -10.00
C LEU A 437 -8.44 -17.13 -8.51
N VAL A 438 -7.37 -16.77 -7.82
CA VAL A 438 -7.42 -16.20 -6.46
C VAL A 438 -7.24 -14.69 -6.58
N GLU A 439 -8.28 -13.93 -6.28
CA GLU A 439 -8.21 -12.48 -6.14
C GLU A 439 -7.85 -12.09 -4.71
N THR A 440 -6.81 -11.30 -4.57
CA THR A 440 -6.26 -10.84 -3.29
C THR A 440 -6.29 -9.31 -3.21
N PRO A 441 -6.94 -8.73 -2.20
CA PRO A 441 -6.93 -7.28 -1.96
C PRO A 441 -5.53 -6.74 -1.62
N ARG A 442 -5.24 -5.47 -1.98
CA ARG A 442 -3.94 -4.80 -1.72
C ARG A 442 -3.46 -4.95 -0.28
N ARG A 443 -4.34 -4.75 0.70
CA ARG A 443 -3.98 -4.89 2.13
C ARG A 443 -3.49 -6.30 2.46
N ALA A 444 -4.17 -7.33 1.94
CA ALA A 444 -3.77 -8.72 2.16
C ALA A 444 -2.42 -9.01 1.49
N MET A 445 -2.20 -8.51 0.27
CA MET A 445 -0.93 -8.67 -0.42
C MET A 445 0.22 -7.92 0.26
N LEU A 446 0.00 -6.68 0.72
CA LEU A 446 1.02 -5.91 1.43
C LEU A 446 1.43 -6.57 2.76
N ARG A 447 0.48 -7.22 3.46
CA ARG A 447 0.79 -8.05 4.63
C ARG A 447 1.63 -9.26 4.22
N LEU A 448 1.24 -9.99 3.17
CA LEU A 448 2.01 -11.13 2.64
C LEU A 448 3.46 -10.74 2.34
N ILE A 449 3.67 -9.68 1.54
CA ILE A 449 5.00 -9.17 1.16
C ILE A 449 5.83 -8.80 2.41
N SER A 450 5.18 -8.29 3.46
CA SER A 450 5.87 -7.86 4.68
C SER A 450 6.23 -9.00 5.61
N SER A 451 5.46 -10.08 5.59
CA SER A 451 5.57 -11.19 6.53
C SER A 451 6.26 -12.42 5.92
N VAL A 452 6.35 -12.49 4.58
CA VAL A 452 6.90 -13.63 3.85
C VAL A 452 7.92 -13.12 2.82
N PRO A 453 9.21 -13.04 3.19
CA PRO A 453 10.28 -12.56 2.31
C PRO A 453 10.37 -13.31 0.97
N GLY A 454 10.08 -14.62 0.97
CA GLY A 454 10.02 -15.44 -0.24
C GLY A 454 8.96 -14.95 -1.23
N ALA A 455 7.75 -14.63 -0.74
CA ALA A 455 6.68 -14.08 -1.57
C ALA A 455 7.04 -12.69 -2.11
N LYS A 456 7.68 -11.82 -1.30
CA LYS A 456 8.19 -10.53 -1.76
C LYS A 456 9.17 -10.71 -2.93
N LYS A 457 10.14 -11.61 -2.79
CA LYS A 457 11.13 -11.88 -3.85
C LYS A 457 10.46 -12.36 -5.14
N VAL A 458 9.53 -13.32 -5.04
CA VAL A 458 8.77 -13.80 -6.21
C VAL A 458 8.00 -12.67 -6.89
N LEU A 459 7.33 -11.81 -6.10
CA LEU A 459 6.57 -10.67 -6.62
C LEU A 459 7.48 -9.65 -7.33
N ASP A 460 8.56 -9.23 -6.67
CA ASP A 460 9.50 -8.24 -7.21
C ASP A 460 10.15 -8.76 -8.51
N THR A 461 10.62 -10.00 -8.52
CA THR A 461 11.22 -10.63 -9.71
C THR A 461 10.21 -10.73 -10.87
N ALA A 462 8.97 -11.14 -10.61
CA ALA A 462 7.96 -11.23 -11.65
C ALA A 462 7.46 -9.85 -12.13
N ALA A 463 7.42 -8.84 -11.26
CA ALA A 463 7.14 -7.45 -11.62
C ALA A 463 8.24 -6.88 -12.53
N ILE A 464 9.52 -7.09 -12.20
CA ILE A 464 10.66 -6.69 -13.03
C ILE A 464 10.60 -7.41 -14.38
N TYR A 465 10.40 -8.73 -14.37
CA TYR A 465 10.23 -9.52 -15.59
C TYR A 465 9.12 -8.94 -16.48
N ARG A 466 7.94 -8.63 -15.91
CA ARG A 466 6.81 -8.10 -16.68
C ARG A 466 7.11 -6.74 -17.28
N GLN A 467 7.80 -5.87 -16.54
CA GLN A 467 8.20 -4.54 -17.00
C GLN A 467 9.20 -4.64 -18.15
N ILE A 468 10.21 -5.50 -18.03
CA ILE A 468 11.19 -5.76 -19.11
C ILE A 468 10.48 -6.35 -20.33
N GLN A 469 9.64 -7.37 -20.14
CA GLN A 469 8.90 -7.98 -21.25
C GLN A 469 8.01 -6.94 -21.94
N THR A 470 7.23 -6.15 -21.19
CA THR A 470 6.26 -5.22 -21.77
C THR A 470 6.92 -4.05 -22.50
N HIS A 471 7.96 -3.45 -21.90
CA HIS A 471 8.50 -2.17 -22.37
C HIS A 471 9.79 -2.30 -23.17
N LEU A 472 10.54 -3.38 -22.97
CA LEU A 472 11.81 -3.61 -23.66
C LEU A 472 11.72 -4.73 -24.69
N ALA A 473 11.07 -5.84 -24.36
CA ALA A 473 11.19 -7.10 -25.10
C ALA A 473 9.86 -7.87 -25.23
N PRO A 474 8.82 -7.32 -25.91
CA PRO A 474 7.45 -7.87 -25.90
C PRO A 474 7.34 -9.27 -26.48
N ASN A 475 8.17 -9.59 -27.47
CA ASN A 475 8.10 -10.85 -28.22
C ASN A 475 9.17 -11.87 -27.83
N ILE A 476 9.94 -11.61 -26.78
CA ILE A 476 11.06 -12.47 -26.37
C ILE A 476 10.59 -13.56 -25.41
N GLU A 477 11.13 -14.77 -25.60
CA GLU A 477 10.88 -15.90 -24.70
C GLU A 477 11.45 -15.66 -23.30
N LYS A 478 10.73 -16.18 -22.29
CA LYS A 478 11.04 -15.97 -20.88
C LYS A 478 12.46 -16.38 -20.50
N GLU A 479 12.95 -17.45 -21.11
CA GLU A 479 14.25 -18.05 -20.87
C GLU A 479 15.40 -17.11 -21.25
N LEU A 480 15.22 -16.30 -22.30
CA LEU A 480 16.21 -15.32 -22.76
C LEU A 480 16.26 -14.10 -21.83
N LEU A 481 15.15 -13.78 -21.16
CA LEU A 481 15.06 -12.67 -20.20
C LEU A 481 15.50 -13.05 -18.77
N LYS A 482 15.87 -14.31 -18.52
CA LYS A 482 16.22 -14.76 -17.16
C LYS A 482 17.43 -14.02 -16.60
N GLU A 483 18.51 -13.93 -17.38
CA GLU A 483 19.77 -13.31 -16.98
C GLU A 483 19.63 -11.81 -16.69
N ILE A 484 18.85 -11.10 -17.52
CA ILE A 484 18.61 -9.67 -17.36
C ILE A 484 17.72 -9.37 -16.15
N VAL A 485 16.76 -10.24 -15.84
CA VAL A 485 15.87 -10.10 -14.67
C VAL A 485 16.59 -10.43 -13.37
N GLU A 486 17.49 -11.43 -13.36
CA GLU A 486 18.25 -11.82 -12.16
C GLU A 486 19.28 -10.75 -11.75
N THR A 487 19.80 -9.98 -12.71
CA THR A 487 20.77 -8.91 -12.47
C THR A 487 20.12 -7.53 -12.30
N ALA A 488 18.84 -7.39 -12.64
CA ALA A 488 18.12 -6.14 -12.51
C ALA A 488 17.85 -5.78 -11.04
N THR A 489 18.00 -4.49 -10.74
CA THR A 489 17.75 -3.92 -9.40
C THR A 489 16.80 -2.73 -9.51
N VAL A 490 16.13 -2.37 -8.41
CA VAL A 490 15.25 -1.19 -8.36
C VAL A 490 15.97 -0.08 -7.62
N GLU A 491 16.06 1.10 -8.24
CA GLU A 491 16.58 2.33 -7.63
C GLU A 491 15.44 3.35 -7.46
N TYR A 492 15.54 4.14 -6.39
CA TYR A 492 14.58 5.17 -6.01
C TYR A 492 15.24 6.53 -6.18
N LEU A 493 14.54 7.47 -6.81
CA LEU A 493 15.04 8.81 -7.10
C LEU A 493 14.10 9.85 -6.51
N SER A 494 14.67 10.89 -5.92
CA SER A 494 13.94 12.09 -5.51
C SER A 494 13.69 13.00 -6.72
N ALA A 495 12.70 13.89 -6.63
CA ALA A 495 12.49 14.91 -7.67
C ALA A 495 13.75 15.79 -7.82
N GLY A 496 14.18 16.04 -9.05
CA GLY A 496 15.41 16.76 -9.38
C GLY A 496 16.69 15.92 -9.29
N GLU A 497 16.62 14.67 -8.83
CA GLU A 497 17.79 13.79 -8.76
C GLU A 497 18.23 13.31 -10.15
N ARG A 498 19.54 13.34 -10.41
CA ARG A 498 20.11 12.94 -11.71
C ARG A 498 20.31 11.42 -11.75
N LEU A 499 19.72 10.78 -12.77
CA LEU A 499 19.91 9.36 -13.05
C LEU A 499 21.12 9.10 -13.96
N ILE A 500 21.32 9.96 -14.96
CA ILE A 500 22.43 9.87 -15.92
C ILE A 500 23.01 11.26 -16.09
N GLN A 501 24.34 11.37 -16.17
CA GLN A 501 25.03 12.60 -16.50
C GLN A 501 25.64 12.51 -17.90
N GLU A 502 25.49 13.56 -18.70
CA GLU A 502 26.15 13.69 -20.00
C GLU A 502 27.67 13.54 -19.87
N GLY A 503 28.28 12.73 -20.74
CA GLY A 503 29.72 12.47 -20.77
C GLY A 503 30.19 11.29 -19.91
N ASP A 504 29.35 10.75 -19.02
CA ASP A 504 29.71 9.60 -18.20
C ASP A 504 29.87 8.32 -19.04
N GLU A 505 30.60 7.34 -18.51
CA GLU A 505 30.64 6.00 -19.09
C GLU A 505 29.30 5.27 -18.91
N SER A 506 28.95 4.44 -19.90
CA SER A 506 27.67 3.73 -19.91
C SER A 506 27.81 2.26 -19.52
N ASN A 507 27.34 1.94 -18.31
CA ASN A 507 27.36 0.56 -17.79
C ASN A 507 25.95 0.00 -17.50
N HIS A 508 24.88 0.77 -17.73
CA HIS A 508 23.52 0.36 -17.39
C HIS A 508 22.46 0.93 -18.34
N VAL A 509 21.34 0.22 -18.46
CA VAL A 509 20.07 0.71 -19.03
C VAL A 509 19.05 0.82 -17.89
N TYR A 510 18.14 1.76 -17.98
CA TYR A 510 17.10 1.95 -16.97
C TYR A 510 15.72 1.88 -17.61
N ILE A 511 14.78 1.19 -16.96
CA ILE A 511 13.34 1.26 -17.28
C ILE A 511 12.69 2.11 -16.20
N ILE A 512 11.95 3.15 -16.58
CA ILE A 512 11.24 4.01 -15.64
C ILE A 512 9.99 3.27 -15.18
N ARG A 513 10.02 2.77 -13.95
CA ARG A 513 8.93 1.98 -13.36
C ARG A 513 7.81 2.91 -12.87
N THR A 514 8.14 3.96 -12.13
CA THR A 514 7.22 5.01 -11.68
C THR A 514 7.85 6.39 -11.82
N GLY A 515 7.00 7.42 -11.94
CA GLY A 515 7.43 8.80 -12.14
C GLY A 515 7.80 9.13 -13.58
N SER A 516 8.62 10.18 -13.77
CA SER A 516 8.98 10.70 -15.07
C SER A 516 10.33 11.41 -15.05
N MET A 517 10.90 11.57 -16.23
CA MET A 517 12.26 12.09 -16.43
C MET A 517 12.28 13.18 -17.50
N THR A 518 13.30 14.03 -17.46
CA THR A 518 13.68 14.93 -18.56
C THR A 518 15.05 14.56 -19.09
N VAL A 519 15.23 14.70 -20.41
CA VAL A 519 16.53 14.59 -21.08
C VAL A 519 17.02 15.98 -21.39
N SER A 520 18.25 16.31 -21.00
CA SER A 520 18.85 17.61 -21.25
C SER A 520 20.29 17.49 -21.74
N LYS A 521 20.74 18.48 -22.53
CA LYS A 521 22.10 18.56 -23.05
C LYS A 521 22.66 19.95 -22.89
N ILE A 522 23.97 20.06 -22.68
CA ILE A 522 24.64 21.37 -22.67
C ILE A 522 24.92 21.82 -24.11
N ILE A 523 24.17 22.82 -24.58
CA ILE A 523 24.32 23.42 -25.91
C ILE A 523 24.69 24.90 -25.72
N GLY A 524 25.83 25.33 -26.27
CA GLY A 524 26.28 26.73 -26.15
C GLY A 524 26.49 27.21 -24.71
N GLY A 525 26.80 26.29 -23.78
CA GLY A 525 27.00 26.60 -22.35
C GLY A 525 25.71 26.71 -21.53
N ARG A 526 24.54 26.42 -22.11
CA ARG A 526 23.25 26.35 -21.42
C ARG A 526 22.70 24.92 -21.45
N SER A 527 22.05 24.50 -20.37
CA SER A 527 21.30 23.23 -20.36
C SER A 527 19.99 23.43 -21.11
N VAL A 528 19.76 22.65 -22.16
CA VAL A 528 18.54 22.67 -22.97
C VAL A 528 17.85 21.31 -22.81
N ILE A 529 16.56 21.33 -22.45
CA ILE A 529 15.75 20.11 -22.38
C ILE A 529 15.42 19.67 -23.81
N LEU A 530 15.76 18.43 -24.14
CA LEU A 530 15.53 17.84 -25.45
C LEU A 530 14.20 17.08 -25.48
N SER A 531 13.87 16.36 -24.40
CA SER A 531 12.66 15.54 -24.35
C SER A 531 12.19 15.24 -22.92
N TYR A 532 10.93 14.82 -22.82
CA TYR A 532 10.29 14.32 -21.60
C TYR A 532 10.04 12.82 -21.76
N ILE A 533 10.26 12.06 -20.68
CA ILE A 533 10.16 10.60 -20.71
C ILE A 533 9.25 10.13 -19.55
N PRO A 534 8.03 9.66 -19.84
CA PRO A 534 7.14 9.11 -18.82
C PRO A 534 7.52 7.67 -18.44
N SER A 535 6.97 7.18 -17.32
CA SER A 535 7.10 5.77 -16.92
C SER A 535 6.63 4.80 -18.00
N GLY A 536 7.18 3.59 -18.00
CA GLY A 536 7.01 2.60 -19.07
C GLY A 536 7.98 2.80 -20.24
N ASN A 537 8.82 3.82 -20.22
CA ASN A 537 9.90 4.00 -21.18
C ASN A 537 11.24 3.61 -20.56
N TYR A 538 12.23 3.35 -21.43
CA TYR A 538 13.60 3.06 -21.03
C TYR A 538 14.58 4.10 -21.55
N VAL A 539 15.72 4.22 -20.86
CA VAL A 539 16.76 5.19 -21.13
C VAL A 539 18.16 4.62 -20.92
N GLY A 540 19.13 5.24 -21.57
CA GLY A 540 20.55 4.87 -21.44
C GLY A 540 21.01 3.78 -22.40
N GLU A 541 20.15 3.31 -23.30
CA GLU A 541 20.48 2.37 -24.36
C GLU A 541 21.46 2.96 -25.39
N MET A 542 21.36 4.27 -25.68
CA MET A 542 22.09 4.93 -26.77
C MET A 542 23.61 4.72 -26.69
N ALA A 543 24.16 4.97 -25.51
CA ALA A 543 25.59 4.86 -25.25
C ALA A 543 26.11 3.41 -25.32
N LEU A 544 25.23 2.42 -25.12
CA LEU A 544 25.59 1.00 -25.20
C LEU A 544 25.60 0.45 -26.63
N LEU A 545 24.78 1.02 -27.53
CA LEU A 545 24.72 0.60 -28.94
C LEU A 545 25.93 1.10 -29.72
N ASN A 546 26.35 2.34 -29.48
CA ASN A 546 27.46 2.98 -30.20
C ASN A 546 28.81 2.88 -29.45
N ASN A 547 28.82 2.34 -28.24
CA ASN A 547 30.01 2.26 -27.39
C ASN A 547 30.64 3.65 -27.10
N GLU A 548 29.77 4.66 -26.95
CA GLU A 548 30.11 6.06 -26.69
C GLU A 548 29.78 6.44 -25.23
N THR A 549 30.20 7.63 -24.79
CA THR A 549 29.77 8.20 -23.51
C THR A 549 28.29 8.57 -23.54
N ARG A 550 27.68 8.78 -22.37
CA ARG A 550 26.28 9.24 -22.25
C ARG A 550 26.07 10.52 -23.06
N SER A 551 25.10 10.49 -23.98
CA SER A 551 24.84 11.56 -24.95
C SER A 551 24.10 12.77 -24.37
N ALA A 552 23.45 12.59 -23.22
CA ALA A 552 22.63 13.59 -22.53
C ALA A 552 22.52 13.26 -21.02
N THR A 553 22.13 14.26 -20.24
CA THR A 553 21.80 14.15 -18.82
C THR A 553 20.32 13.78 -18.66
N ILE A 554 20.01 12.86 -17.76
CA ILE A 554 18.64 12.45 -17.43
C ILE A 554 18.36 12.74 -15.96
N THR A 555 17.29 13.48 -15.69
CA THR A 555 16.91 13.94 -14.35
C THR A 555 15.47 13.56 -14.05
N ALA A 556 15.23 13.08 -12.83
CA ALA A 556 13.88 12.79 -12.35
C ALA A 556 13.08 14.09 -12.21
N THR A 557 11.93 14.14 -12.87
CA THR A 557 11.01 15.27 -12.77
C THR A 557 10.24 15.24 -11.46
N VAL A 558 9.94 14.03 -10.98
CA VAL A 558 9.16 13.72 -9.77
C VAL A 558 9.83 12.58 -9.03
N ALA A 559 9.41 12.30 -7.79
CA ALA A 559 9.86 11.09 -7.10
C ALA A 559 9.56 9.85 -7.95
N SER A 560 10.59 9.07 -8.27
CA SER A 560 10.56 8.05 -9.32
C SER A 560 11.21 6.74 -8.87
N GLU A 561 10.74 5.62 -9.43
CA GLU A 561 11.40 4.33 -9.32
C GLU A 561 11.89 3.89 -10.70
N VAL A 562 13.11 3.36 -10.77
CA VAL A 562 13.69 2.84 -12.02
C VAL A 562 14.22 1.43 -11.82
N ILE A 563 14.04 0.59 -12.83
CA ILE A 563 14.67 -0.73 -12.91
C ILE A 563 16.02 -0.54 -13.62
N LYS A 564 17.10 -0.71 -12.88
CA LYS A 564 18.47 -0.69 -13.40
C LYS A 564 18.87 -2.06 -13.92
N ILE A 565 19.32 -2.09 -15.16
CA ILE A 565 19.72 -3.27 -15.91
C ILE A 565 21.20 -3.15 -16.28
N ASP A 566 21.96 -4.22 -16.03
CA ASP A 566 23.38 -4.27 -16.39
C ASP A 566 23.60 -4.25 -17.92
N ALA A 567 24.57 -3.46 -18.37
CA ALA A 567 24.86 -3.29 -19.80
C ALA A 567 25.32 -4.56 -20.50
N LYS A 568 26.04 -5.46 -19.79
CA LYS A 568 26.47 -6.74 -20.36
C LYS A 568 25.25 -7.62 -20.58
N ALA A 569 24.39 -7.75 -19.58
CA ALA A 569 23.15 -8.53 -19.70
C ALA A 569 22.24 -8.01 -20.83
N PHE A 570 22.15 -6.68 -20.98
CA PHE A 570 21.41 -6.05 -22.09
C PHE A 570 22.03 -6.33 -23.47
N ARG A 571 23.36 -6.17 -23.61
CA ARG A 571 24.06 -6.48 -24.88
C ARG A 571 23.95 -7.96 -25.25
N ASP A 572 24.10 -8.85 -24.28
CA ASP A 572 23.96 -10.30 -24.48
C ASP A 572 22.54 -10.66 -24.93
N LEU A 573 21.52 -9.94 -24.46
CA LEU A 573 20.14 -10.09 -24.95
C LEU A 573 20.00 -9.65 -26.41
N LEU A 574 20.56 -8.50 -26.80
CA LEU A 574 20.50 -8.02 -28.18
C LEU A 574 21.25 -8.91 -29.17
N LEU A 575 22.30 -9.61 -28.72
CA LEU A 575 23.01 -10.60 -29.54
C LEU A 575 22.21 -11.90 -29.73
N LYS A 576 21.25 -12.19 -28.86
CA LYS A 576 20.43 -13.40 -28.91
C LYS A 576 19.18 -13.25 -29.78
N ASP A 577 18.75 -12.02 -30.10
CA ASP A 577 17.56 -11.73 -30.89
C ASP A 577 17.74 -10.54 -31.83
N ASP A 578 17.85 -10.82 -33.14
CA ASP A 578 18.06 -9.82 -34.19
C ASP A 578 16.85 -8.89 -34.40
N GLN A 579 15.64 -9.37 -34.11
CA GLN A 579 14.41 -8.57 -34.27
C GLN A 579 14.34 -7.50 -33.18
N LEU A 580 14.59 -7.86 -31.93
CA LEU A 580 14.70 -6.93 -30.81
C LEU A 580 15.81 -5.92 -31.05
N LYS A 581 16.98 -6.38 -31.50
CA LYS A 581 18.09 -5.49 -31.84
C LYS A 581 17.67 -4.45 -32.88
N SER A 582 17.01 -4.89 -33.96
CA SER A 582 16.52 -3.99 -35.01
C SER A 582 15.49 -2.99 -34.48
N GLN A 583 14.55 -3.42 -33.62
CA GLN A 583 13.55 -2.54 -33.02
C GLN A 583 14.16 -1.48 -32.10
N ILE A 584 15.19 -1.85 -31.32
CA ILE A 584 15.91 -0.91 -30.46
C ILE A 584 16.77 0.03 -31.30
N GLU A 585 17.41 -0.46 -32.37
CA GLU A 585 18.16 0.38 -33.31
C GLU A 585 17.26 1.37 -34.05
N GLU A 586 16.04 0.99 -34.43
CA GLU A 586 15.04 1.89 -35.03
C GLU A 586 14.62 2.99 -34.05
N LYS A 587 14.22 2.62 -32.82
CA LYS A 587 13.93 3.61 -31.76
C LYS A 587 15.10 4.52 -31.46
N PHE A 588 16.31 4.00 -31.55
CA PHE A 588 17.54 4.79 -31.38
C PHE A 588 17.70 5.83 -32.49
N GLN A 589 17.43 5.47 -33.76
CA GLN A 589 17.45 6.42 -34.87
C GLN A 589 16.38 7.50 -34.70
N ASP A 590 15.16 7.13 -34.30
CA ASP A 590 14.08 8.08 -34.05
C ASP A 590 14.47 9.10 -32.97
N ARG A 591 15.01 8.62 -31.84
CA ARG A 591 15.51 9.49 -30.75
C ARG A 591 16.66 10.39 -31.19
N LEU A 592 17.55 9.91 -32.07
CA LEU A 592 18.62 10.72 -32.65
C LEU A 592 18.05 11.87 -33.49
N VAL A 593 17.09 11.58 -34.35
CA VAL A 593 16.42 12.58 -35.20
C VAL A 593 15.67 13.59 -34.34
N GLU A 594 14.93 13.14 -33.32
CA GLU A 594 14.22 14.03 -32.37
C GLU A 594 15.18 14.94 -31.60
N ASN A 595 16.28 14.39 -31.08
CA ASN A 595 17.27 15.14 -30.33
C ASN A 595 18.02 16.15 -31.21
N LEU A 596 18.32 15.81 -32.47
CA LEU A 596 18.93 16.73 -33.44
C LEU A 596 17.96 17.86 -33.80
N GLY A 597 16.70 17.54 -34.11
CA GLY A 597 15.69 18.54 -34.45
C GLY A 597 15.37 19.51 -33.31
N THR A 598 15.45 19.05 -32.05
CA THR A 598 15.26 19.91 -30.86
C THR A 598 16.52 20.70 -30.52
N GLY A 599 17.71 20.14 -30.76
CA GLY A 599 18.99 20.84 -30.62
C GLY A 599 19.16 22.05 -31.55
N ASP A 600 18.56 21.99 -32.75
CA ASP A 600 18.52 23.11 -33.70
C ASP A 600 17.47 24.18 -33.33
N HIS A 601 16.54 23.86 -32.43
CA HIS A 601 15.44 24.73 -32.00
C HIS A 601 15.31 24.76 -30.46
N PRO A 602 16.17 25.55 -29.76
CA PRO A 602 16.16 25.66 -28.29
C PRO A 602 14.77 26.02 -27.72
N GLU A 603 14.00 26.74 -28.52
CA GLU A 603 12.64 27.19 -28.29
C GLU A 603 11.63 26.08 -27.97
N ALA A 604 11.81 24.86 -28.48
CA ALA A 604 10.95 23.72 -28.18
C ALA A 604 11.30 23.11 -26.81
N GLY A 605 12.58 23.11 -26.46
CA GLY A 605 13.06 22.71 -25.13
C GLY A 605 12.54 23.62 -24.02
N ASP A 606 12.47 24.93 -24.27
CA ASP A 606 11.90 25.90 -23.32
C ASP A 606 10.40 25.64 -23.07
N VAL A 607 9.66 25.18 -24.07
CA VAL A 607 8.24 24.79 -23.90
C VAL A 607 8.13 23.55 -23.02
N ILE A 608 8.97 22.54 -23.24
CA ILE A 608 8.98 21.33 -22.41
C ILE A 608 9.35 21.67 -20.97
N ASP A 609 10.38 22.49 -20.76
CA ASP A 609 10.78 22.98 -19.44
C ASP A 609 9.64 23.73 -18.75
N PHE A 610 8.95 24.60 -19.48
CA PHE A 610 7.76 25.28 -19.00
C PHE A 610 6.66 24.30 -18.54
N LEU A 611 6.27 23.35 -19.40
CA LEU A 611 5.23 22.36 -19.07
C LEU A 611 5.64 21.53 -17.85
N VAL A 612 6.86 21.00 -17.84
CA VAL A 612 7.41 20.22 -16.75
C VAL A 612 7.44 21.01 -15.44
N GLY A 613 7.97 22.24 -15.47
CA GLY A 613 8.02 23.14 -14.32
C GLY A 613 6.64 23.54 -13.81
N GLN A 614 5.62 23.46 -14.66
CA GLN A 614 4.25 23.61 -14.18
C GLN A 614 3.74 22.40 -13.43
N GLY A 615 4.35 21.21 -13.50
CA GLY A 615 3.91 19.95 -12.87
C GLY A 615 3.00 19.11 -13.77
N VAL A 616 3.13 19.33 -15.08
CA VAL A 616 2.39 18.60 -16.11
C VAL A 616 2.86 17.14 -16.21
N GLY A 617 4.06 16.83 -15.72
CA GLY A 617 4.58 15.46 -15.65
C GLY A 617 3.86 14.53 -14.66
N GLU A 618 3.10 15.07 -13.71
CA GLU A 618 2.22 14.30 -12.82
C GLU A 618 0.76 14.27 -13.29
N ALA A 619 0.39 15.08 -14.28
CA ALA A 619 -0.98 15.20 -14.75
C ALA A 619 -1.38 13.95 -15.51
N SER A 620 -2.59 13.41 -15.28
CA SER A 620 -3.14 12.43 -16.24
C SER A 620 -3.78 13.14 -17.44
N ASP A 621 -4.27 14.36 -17.20
CA ASP A 621 -4.99 15.17 -18.18
C ASP A 621 -4.86 16.65 -17.79
N VAL A 622 -4.38 17.49 -18.68
CA VAL A 622 -4.25 18.94 -18.46
C VAL A 622 -5.00 19.73 -19.52
N LEU A 623 -5.70 20.79 -19.11
CA LEU A 623 -6.30 21.75 -20.02
C LEU A 623 -5.22 22.74 -20.48
N ILE A 624 -5.08 22.90 -21.80
CA ILE A 624 -4.21 23.89 -22.43
C ILE A 624 -5.06 24.77 -23.34
N ILE A 625 -4.76 26.07 -23.39
CA ILE A 625 -5.37 27.03 -24.30
C ILE A 625 -4.28 27.54 -25.25
N ASP A 626 -4.49 27.33 -26.54
CA ASP A 626 -3.69 27.96 -27.59
C ASP A 626 -4.13 29.42 -27.79
N GLU A 627 -3.34 30.36 -27.28
CA GLU A 627 -3.60 31.80 -27.41
C GLU A 627 -3.58 32.30 -28.86
N SER A 628 -2.98 31.56 -29.81
CA SER A 628 -3.04 31.92 -31.24
C SER A 628 -4.43 31.70 -31.85
N LEU A 629 -5.21 30.77 -31.29
CA LEU A 629 -6.59 30.46 -31.69
C LEU A 629 -7.63 31.06 -30.76
N CYS A 630 -7.24 31.45 -29.54
CA CYS A 630 -8.17 31.91 -28.52
C CYS A 630 -8.63 33.35 -28.79
N ILE A 631 -9.91 33.52 -29.13
CA ILE A 631 -10.54 34.83 -29.30
C ILE A 631 -11.04 35.46 -27.99
N ARG A 632 -10.67 34.89 -26.83
CA ARG A 632 -11.04 35.38 -25.49
C ARG A 632 -12.55 35.66 -25.32
N CYS A 633 -13.39 34.75 -25.81
CA CYS A 633 -14.85 34.87 -25.73
C CYS A 633 -15.46 34.41 -24.38
N ASP A 634 -14.62 33.81 -23.51
CA ASP A 634 -14.98 33.23 -22.20
C ASP A 634 -16.02 32.10 -22.24
N ASN A 635 -16.33 31.55 -23.43
CA ASN A 635 -17.30 30.46 -23.56
C ASN A 635 -16.89 29.20 -22.77
N CYS A 636 -15.59 28.90 -22.68
CA CYS A 636 -15.09 27.75 -21.93
C CYS A 636 -15.39 27.86 -20.43
N GLU A 637 -15.29 29.06 -19.87
CA GLU A 637 -15.57 29.34 -18.46
C GLU A 637 -17.08 29.44 -18.19
N LYS A 638 -17.82 30.12 -19.07
CA LYS A 638 -19.29 30.21 -18.99
C LYS A 638 -19.96 28.84 -19.08
N ALA A 639 -19.54 28.01 -20.03
CA ALA A 639 -20.04 26.65 -20.16
C ALA A 639 -19.71 25.80 -18.93
N CYS A 640 -18.49 25.93 -18.39
CA CYS A 640 -18.12 25.24 -17.15
C CYS A 640 -19.04 25.65 -15.98
N ALA A 641 -19.26 26.95 -15.80
CA ALA A 641 -20.18 27.45 -14.79
C ALA A 641 -21.61 26.95 -15.02
N GLU A 642 -22.14 27.02 -16.24
CA GLU A 642 -23.50 26.54 -16.56
C GLU A 642 -23.69 25.05 -16.28
N THR A 643 -22.70 24.22 -16.61
CA THR A 643 -22.70 22.78 -16.29
C THR A 643 -22.61 22.52 -14.79
N HIS A 644 -21.91 23.37 -14.04
CA HIS A 644 -21.63 23.18 -12.61
C HIS A 644 -22.32 24.24 -11.75
N ASP A 645 -23.63 24.41 -11.96
CA ASP A 645 -24.50 25.18 -11.07
C ASP A 645 -24.16 26.66 -10.89
N GLY A 646 -23.43 27.25 -11.81
CA GLY A 646 -22.95 28.63 -11.77
C GLY A 646 -21.59 28.79 -11.09
N ILE A 647 -20.94 27.71 -10.68
CA ILE A 647 -19.58 27.73 -10.13
C ILE A 647 -18.63 27.23 -11.21
N SER A 648 -17.90 28.15 -11.84
CA SER A 648 -16.83 27.74 -12.75
C SER A 648 -15.73 27.03 -11.96
N ARG A 649 -15.31 25.88 -12.47
CA ARG A 649 -14.19 25.06 -11.96
C ARG A 649 -12.92 25.25 -12.79
N LEU A 650 -12.95 26.29 -13.63
CA LEU A 650 -11.92 26.75 -14.55
C LEU A 650 -11.78 28.26 -14.37
N ASN A 651 -10.55 28.76 -14.34
CA ASN A 651 -10.29 30.18 -14.55
C ASN A 651 -9.42 30.33 -15.80
N ARG A 652 -9.99 30.91 -16.87
CA ARG A 652 -9.33 31.04 -18.18
C ARG A 652 -8.20 32.07 -18.18
N GLU A 653 -8.25 33.06 -17.29
CA GLU A 653 -7.24 34.13 -17.25
C GLU A 653 -6.09 33.82 -16.29
N ALA A 654 -6.37 33.04 -15.25
CA ALA A 654 -5.39 32.67 -14.26
C ALA A 654 -4.54 31.49 -14.72
N GLY A 655 -3.26 31.53 -14.38
CA GLY A 655 -2.30 30.50 -14.73
C GLY A 655 -1.21 31.08 -15.62
N PRO A 656 -0.13 30.31 -15.83
CA PRO A 656 1.01 30.80 -16.57
C PRO A 656 0.80 30.66 -18.08
N THR A 657 1.35 31.62 -18.82
CA THR A 657 1.47 31.57 -20.27
C THR A 657 2.94 31.53 -20.66
N PHE A 658 3.30 30.65 -21.59
CA PHE A 658 4.58 30.67 -22.27
C PHE A 658 4.37 30.63 -23.79
N LYS A 659 4.83 31.65 -24.49
CA LYS A 659 4.51 31.91 -25.91
C LYS A 659 2.98 31.89 -26.14
N ASN A 660 2.49 30.99 -26.99
CA ASN A 660 1.07 30.86 -27.28
C ASN A 660 0.38 29.79 -26.41
N LEU A 661 1.10 29.14 -25.48
CA LEU A 661 0.54 28.09 -24.64
C LEU A 661 0.19 28.66 -23.27
N HIS A 662 -1.10 28.68 -22.97
CA HIS A 662 -1.62 29.07 -21.67
C HIS A 662 -2.13 27.83 -20.92
N ILE A 663 -1.65 27.63 -19.69
CA ILE A 663 -2.17 26.59 -18.78
C ILE A 663 -3.12 27.28 -17.80
N PRO A 664 -4.44 27.26 -18.06
CA PRO A 664 -5.40 27.88 -17.16
C PRO A 664 -5.45 27.14 -15.81
N THR A 665 -5.97 27.82 -14.80
CA THR A 665 -6.20 27.20 -13.48
C THR A 665 -7.37 26.22 -13.59
N SER A 666 -7.05 24.95 -13.74
CA SER A 666 -7.98 23.83 -13.81
C SER A 666 -7.32 22.56 -13.29
N CYS A 667 -8.12 21.67 -12.70
CA CYS A 667 -7.64 20.37 -12.21
C CYS A 667 -6.93 19.58 -13.31
N ARG A 668 -5.82 18.94 -12.92
CA ARG A 668 -4.93 18.13 -13.76
C ARG A 668 -5.07 16.62 -13.60
N HIS A 669 -6.02 16.22 -12.74
CA HIS A 669 -6.39 14.83 -12.46
C HIS A 669 -5.19 13.91 -12.12
N CYS A 670 -4.17 14.50 -11.48
CA CYS A 670 -2.82 13.97 -11.26
C CYS A 670 -2.78 12.47 -11.01
N GLU A 671 -1.83 11.75 -11.58
CA GLU A 671 -1.64 10.30 -11.40
C GLU A 671 -1.62 9.91 -9.91
N HIS A 672 -0.93 10.72 -9.10
CA HIS A 672 -0.97 10.70 -7.65
C HIS A 672 -1.71 11.96 -7.17
N PRO A 673 -3.02 11.89 -6.87
CA PRO A 673 -3.78 13.08 -6.53
C PRO A 673 -3.45 13.49 -5.10
N HIS A 674 -2.57 14.47 -4.96
CA HIS A 674 -2.19 15.09 -3.68
C HIS A 674 -3.41 15.52 -2.85
N CYS A 675 -4.47 15.97 -3.52
CA CYS A 675 -5.73 16.34 -2.90
C CYS A 675 -6.48 15.17 -2.26
N MET A 676 -6.27 13.93 -2.70
CA MET A 676 -6.95 12.74 -2.19
C MET A 676 -6.27 12.19 -0.93
N SER A 677 -4.94 12.34 -0.83
CA SER A 677 -4.14 11.71 0.23
C SER A 677 -4.58 12.11 1.64
N ASP A 678 -5.08 13.35 1.82
CA ASP A 678 -5.54 13.87 3.11
C ASP A 678 -6.94 14.50 2.98
N CYS A 679 -7.90 13.77 2.39
CA CYS A 679 -9.30 14.13 2.45
C CYS A 679 -9.96 13.52 3.71
N PRO A 680 -10.31 14.31 4.74
CA PRO A 680 -10.81 13.76 6.01
C PRO A 680 -12.16 13.09 5.87
N ALA A 681 -13.00 13.61 4.98
CA ALA A 681 -14.34 13.09 4.72
C ALA A 681 -14.34 11.90 3.75
N ASP A 682 -13.17 11.50 3.24
CA ASP A 682 -13.02 10.58 2.11
C ASP A 682 -13.81 11.05 0.86
N ALA A 683 -14.16 12.34 0.76
CA ALA A 683 -15.03 12.86 -0.28
C ALA A 683 -14.38 12.98 -1.67
N ILE A 684 -13.08 12.70 -1.79
CA ILE A 684 -12.33 12.81 -3.04
C ILE A 684 -12.05 11.42 -3.55
N HIS A 685 -12.74 11.08 -4.62
CA HIS A 685 -12.68 9.76 -5.22
C HIS A 685 -12.09 9.84 -6.61
N ARG A 686 -11.70 8.67 -7.10
CA ARG A 686 -11.28 8.51 -8.48
C ARG A 686 -12.21 7.54 -9.20
N ALA A 687 -12.79 8.01 -10.29
CA ALA A 687 -13.64 7.20 -11.16
C ALA A 687 -12.82 6.18 -11.97
N GLN A 688 -13.49 5.23 -12.62
CA GLN A 688 -12.83 4.17 -13.40
C GLN A 688 -12.11 4.68 -14.65
N ASP A 689 -12.50 5.82 -15.19
CA ASP A 689 -11.80 6.57 -16.26
C ASP A 689 -10.63 7.41 -15.72
N GLY A 690 -10.44 7.41 -14.40
CA GLY A 690 -9.40 8.06 -13.63
C GLY A 690 -9.59 9.53 -13.37
N GLU A 691 -10.78 10.04 -13.61
CA GLU A 691 -11.16 11.38 -13.19
C GLU A 691 -11.23 11.44 -11.66
N VAL A 692 -10.43 12.34 -11.08
CA VAL A 692 -10.51 12.64 -9.65
C VAL A 692 -11.63 13.65 -9.44
N PHE A 693 -12.65 13.31 -8.68
CA PHE A 693 -13.82 14.13 -8.41
C PHE A 693 -14.08 14.27 -6.92
N ILE A 694 -14.91 15.25 -6.54
CA ILE A 694 -15.36 15.45 -5.18
C ILE A 694 -16.85 15.12 -5.14
N ASP A 695 -17.26 14.26 -4.22
CA ASP A 695 -18.66 13.89 -4.05
C ASP A 695 -19.37 14.72 -2.97
N GLU A 696 -20.63 14.37 -2.70
CA GLU A 696 -21.51 15.06 -1.76
C GLU A 696 -21.15 14.87 -0.29
N THR A 697 -20.22 13.96 0.05
CA THR A 697 -19.74 13.79 1.42
C THR A 697 -18.77 14.89 1.85
N CYS A 698 -18.39 15.79 0.94
CA CYS A 698 -17.47 16.89 1.21
C CYS A 698 -17.96 17.81 2.34
N ILE A 699 -17.13 17.91 3.39
CA ILE A 699 -17.41 18.78 4.56
C ILE A 699 -16.86 20.19 4.42
N GLY A 700 -16.12 20.49 3.34
CA GLY A 700 -15.57 21.82 3.07
C GLY A 700 -14.41 22.25 3.97
N CYS A 701 -13.60 21.32 4.46
CA CYS A 701 -12.47 21.61 5.36
C CYS A 701 -11.36 22.45 4.70
N GLY A 702 -11.16 22.31 3.38
CA GLY A 702 -10.14 23.03 2.63
C GLY A 702 -8.76 22.36 2.54
N ASN A 703 -8.54 21.18 3.12
CA ASN A 703 -7.21 20.52 3.05
C ASN A 703 -6.78 20.21 1.63
N CYS A 704 -7.72 19.76 0.81
CA CYS A 704 -7.49 19.57 -0.61
C CYS A 704 -7.04 20.85 -1.35
N VAL A 705 -7.40 22.04 -0.85
CA VAL A 705 -6.94 23.34 -1.38
C VAL A 705 -5.45 23.51 -1.08
N ASN A 706 -5.02 23.23 0.15
CA ASN A 706 -3.62 23.34 0.57
C ASN A 706 -2.73 22.25 -0.05
N ASN A 707 -3.27 21.03 -0.15
CA ASN A 707 -2.55 19.88 -0.68
C ASN A 707 -2.42 19.93 -2.20
N CYS A 708 -3.24 20.72 -2.90
CA CYS A 708 -3.08 20.84 -4.34
C CYS A 708 -1.91 21.78 -4.64
N PRO A 709 -0.76 21.27 -5.15
CA PRO A 709 0.40 22.12 -5.44
C PRO A 709 0.12 23.11 -6.58
N TYR A 710 -0.98 22.91 -7.31
CA TYR A 710 -1.39 23.71 -8.47
C TYR A 710 -2.47 24.76 -8.14
N GLY A 711 -2.98 24.78 -6.90
CA GLY A 711 -3.98 25.76 -6.47
C GLY A 711 -5.32 25.70 -7.22
N VAL A 712 -5.69 24.53 -7.76
CA VAL A 712 -6.86 24.38 -8.66
C VAL A 712 -8.17 24.03 -7.94
N ILE A 713 -8.11 23.81 -6.63
CA ILE A 713 -9.28 23.47 -5.81
C ILE A 713 -9.68 24.71 -5.02
N GLN A 714 -10.98 25.01 -5.02
CA GLN A 714 -11.52 26.19 -4.32
C GLN A 714 -12.73 25.81 -3.48
N LEU A 715 -12.93 26.51 -2.36
CA LEU A 715 -14.15 26.38 -1.56
C LEU A 715 -15.26 27.26 -2.17
N ALA A 716 -16.40 26.65 -2.48
CA ALA A 716 -17.58 27.35 -2.99
C ALA A 716 -18.82 26.99 -2.16
N TYR A 717 -19.79 27.88 -2.09
CA TYR A 717 -21.07 27.59 -1.44
C TYR A 717 -22.04 27.01 -2.45
N PRO A 718 -22.79 25.94 -2.11
CA PRO A 718 -23.82 25.44 -2.98
C PRO A 718 -24.84 26.57 -3.24
N PRO A 719 -25.11 26.89 -4.51
CA PRO A 719 -25.98 28.00 -4.88
C PRO A 719 -27.43 27.65 -4.59
N SER A 720 -28.26 28.66 -4.28
CA SER A 720 -29.70 28.47 -4.08
C SER A 720 -30.37 27.86 -5.33
N GLU A 721 -31.33 26.94 -5.14
CA GLU A 721 -32.09 26.32 -6.23
C GLU A 721 -32.77 27.37 -7.13
N LYS A 722 -32.74 27.14 -8.45
CA LYS A 722 -33.52 27.97 -9.38
C LYS A 722 -35.00 27.64 -9.22
N PRO A 723 -35.88 28.65 -9.15
CA PRO A 723 -37.32 28.39 -9.22
C PRO A 723 -37.65 27.71 -10.55
N GLY A 724 -38.55 26.71 -10.50
CA GLY A 724 -38.96 25.98 -11.70
C GLY A 724 -39.49 26.91 -12.80
N PHE A 725 -39.40 26.48 -14.06
CA PHE A 725 -39.73 27.30 -15.24
C PHE A 725 -41.08 28.03 -15.13
N LEU A 726 -42.13 27.33 -14.67
CA LEU A 726 -43.46 27.91 -14.47
C LEU A 726 -43.48 28.95 -13.35
N SER A 727 -42.72 28.74 -12.27
CA SER A 727 -42.62 29.68 -11.16
C SER A 727 -41.93 30.98 -11.57
N TRP A 728 -40.88 30.88 -12.39
CA TRP A 728 -40.23 32.05 -12.96
C TRP A 728 -41.15 32.76 -13.97
N LEU A 729 -41.74 32.01 -14.91
CA LEU A 729 -42.54 32.56 -16.02
C LEU A 729 -43.80 33.28 -15.52
N PHE A 730 -44.50 32.74 -14.51
CA PHE A 730 -45.78 33.29 -14.04
C PHE A 730 -45.65 34.26 -12.86
N PHE A 731 -44.58 34.19 -12.07
CA PHE A 731 -44.47 34.99 -10.83
C PHE A 731 -43.22 35.86 -10.78
N GLY A 732 -42.35 35.83 -11.79
CA GLY A 732 -41.12 36.64 -11.82
C GLY A 732 -40.18 36.41 -10.64
N ARG A 733 -40.30 35.27 -9.96
CA ARG A 733 -39.44 34.91 -8.81
C ARG A 733 -38.12 34.36 -9.34
N GLY A 734 -37.00 34.98 -8.96
CA GLY A 734 -35.64 34.50 -9.23
C GLY A 734 -35.14 34.68 -10.68
N PRO A 735 -33.88 34.30 -10.96
CA PRO A 735 -33.29 34.39 -12.30
C PRO A 735 -33.88 33.36 -13.25
N GLY A 736 -34.13 33.76 -14.50
CA GLY A 736 -34.74 32.93 -15.53
C GLY A 736 -33.81 31.94 -16.22
N PRO A 737 -34.34 31.12 -17.16
CA PRO A 737 -33.53 30.36 -18.11
C PRO A 737 -32.55 31.28 -18.84
N GLY A 738 -31.25 30.98 -18.79
CA GLY A 738 -30.20 31.80 -19.41
C GLY A 738 -29.75 33.05 -18.62
N GLN A 739 -30.34 33.33 -17.45
CA GLN A 739 -29.84 34.40 -16.56
C GLN A 739 -28.86 33.82 -15.51
N GLU A 740 -27.78 34.57 -15.26
CA GLU A 740 -26.78 34.25 -14.23
C GLU A 740 -27.47 34.14 -12.86
N LYS A 741 -27.09 33.12 -12.07
CA LYS A 741 -27.41 33.10 -10.65
C LYS A 741 -26.69 34.33 -10.07
N THR A 742 -27.41 35.35 -9.61
CA THR A 742 -26.79 36.51 -8.96
C THR A 742 -25.82 36.00 -7.90
N ALA A 743 -24.54 36.32 -8.06
CA ALA A 743 -23.51 35.99 -7.10
C ALA A 743 -23.96 36.42 -5.69
N ASN A 744 -23.77 35.52 -4.73
CA ASN A 744 -23.77 35.74 -3.28
C ASN A 744 -25.01 35.47 -2.42
N ASN A 745 -26.11 34.89 -2.93
CA ASN A 745 -27.11 34.32 -2.01
C ASN A 745 -26.73 32.88 -1.65
N LYS A 746 -25.82 32.77 -0.68
CA LYS A 746 -25.59 31.56 0.12
C LYS A 746 -26.96 31.05 0.59
N ALA A 747 -27.30 29.79 0.30
CA ALA A 747 -28.50 29.20 0.90
C ALA A 747 -28.39 29.27 2.44
N ASP A 748 -29.46 29.66 3.13
CA ASP A 748 -29.43 29.83 4.58
C ASP A 748 -28.93 28.55 5.27
N GLY A 749 -27.86 28.67 6.05
CA GLY A 749 -27.21 27.52 6.72
C GLY A 749 -26.24 26.68 5.87
N ALA A 750 -26.03 27.01 4.59
CA ALA A 750 -25.13 26.24 3.71
C ALA A 750 -23.67 26.28 4.18
N ARG A 751 -22.99 25.14 4.13
CA ARG A 751 -21.53 25.05 4.32
C ARG A 751 -20.83 25.19 2.97
N SER A 752 -19.61 25.72 2.97
CA SER A 752 -18.78 25.68 1.78
C SER A 752 -18.41 24.22 1.49
N VAL A 753 -18.27 23.86 0.22
CA VAL A 753 -17.77 22.58 -0.25
C VAL A 753 -16.58 22.84 -1.16
N ALA A 754 -15.62 21.91 -1.19
CA ALA A 754 -14.53 21.98 -2.14
C ALA A 754 -15.04 21.70 -3.55
N THR A 755 -14.59 22.51 -4.50
CA THR A 755 -14.93 22.40 -5.91
C THR A 755 -13.65 22.40 -6.74
N LYS A 756 -13.64 21.54 -7.75
CA LYS A 756 -12.56 21.41 -8.73
C LYS A 756 -13.15 20.81 -9.98
N CYS A 757 -12.42 20.95 -11.09
CA CYS A 757 -12.81 20.29 -12.32
C CYS A 757 -12.86 18.76 -12.10
N ASP A 758 -13.95 18.15 -12.52
CA ASP A 758 -14.26 16.72 -12.55
C ASP A 758 -14.42 16.21 -13.98
N MET A 759 -13.87 16.95 -14.96
CA MET A 759 -13.95 16.67 -16.40
C MET A 759 -15.37 16.52 -16.96
N CYS A 760 -16.38 17.02 -16.23
CA CYS A 760 -17.77 16.84 -16.59
C CYS A 760 -18.14 15.34 -16.73
N LYS A 761 -17.62 14.50 -15.81
CA LYS A 761 -17.81 13.03 -15.79
C LYS A 761 -19.24 12.54 -16.03
N ASP A 762 -20.21 13.32 -15.57
CA ASP A 762 -21.64 12.99 -15.63
C ASP A 762 -22.32 13.54 -16.91
N VAL A 763 -21.56 14.06 -17.87
CA VAL A 763 -22.03 14.68 -19.12
C VAL A 763 -21.58 13.86 -20.33
N GLU A 764 -22.54 13.31 -21.10
CA GLU A 764 -22.25 12.45 -22.28
C GLU A 764 -21.38 13.12 -23.37
N GLY A 765 -21.28 14.46 -23.38
CA GLY A 765 -20.46 15.23 -24.32
C GLY A 765 -19.02 15.54 -23.86
N GLY A 766 -18.61 15.03 -22.69
CA GLY A 766 -17.29 15.29 -22.11
C GLY A 766 -17.11 16.71 -21.58
N ALA A 767 -15.85 17.16 -21.46
CA ALA A 767 -15.49 18.44 -20.84
C ALA A 767 -16.15 19.64 -21.55
N ALA A 768 -17.11 20.28 -20.88
CA ALA A 768 -17.89 21.41 -21.39
C ALA A 768 -17.00 22.59 -21.85
N CYS A 769 -15.86 22.80 -21.19
CA CYS A 769 -14.92 23.87 -21.53
C CYS A 769 -14.24 23.68 -22.91
N VAL A 770 -14.07 22.43 -23.35
CA VAL A 770 -13.50 22.08 -24.66
C VAL A 770 -14.60 22.15 -25.73
N SER A 771 -15.74 21.51 -25.48
CA SER A 771 -16.84 21.45 -26.45
C SER A 771 -17.47 22.82 -26.74
N ALA A 772 -17.45 23.75 -25.79
CA ALA A 772 -17.92 25.12 -25.97
C ALA A 772 -16.92 26.06 -26.67
N CYS A 773 -15.68 25.61 -26.95
CA CYS A 773 -14.68 26.44 -27.59
C CYS A 773 -14.94 26.56 -29.12
N PRO A 774 -15.31 27.74 -29.65
CA PRO A 774 -15.73 27.86 -31.05
C PRO A 774 -14.56 27.75 -32.04
N THR A 775 -13.33 27.97 -31.59
CA THR A 775 -12.12 27.94 -32.42
C THR A 775 -11.28 26.67 -32.22
N GLY A 776 -11.68 25.79 -31.27
CA GLY A 776 -10.87 24.64 -30.88
C GLY A 776 -9.59 25.00 -30.10
N ALA A 777 -9.47 26.24 -29.59
CA ALA A 777 -8.30 26.70 -28.84
C ALA A 777 -8.09 25.99 -27.49
N ALA A 778 -9.17 25.55 -26.84
CA ALA A 778 -9.11 24.85 -25.56
C ALA A 778 -9.06 23.34 -25.80
N ILE A 779 -7.97 22.69 -25.39
CA ILE A 779 -7.74 21.26 -25.58
C ILE A 779 -7.31 20.60 -24.27
N ARG A 780 -7.75 19.36 -24.09
CA ARG A 780 -7.36 18.48 -22.99
C ARG A 780 -6.35 17.48 -23.52
N VAL A 781 -5.20 17.38 -22.86
CA VAL A 781 -4.05 16.65 -23.37
C VAL A 781 -3.41 15.81 -22.28
N ASN A 782 -2.96 14.62 -22.67
CA ASN A 782 -2.26 13.69 -21.80
C ASN A 782 -0.73 13.82 -21.94
N PRO A 783 0.06 13.23 -21.02
CA PRO A 783 1.52 13.32 -21.09
C PRO A 783 2.23 12.71 -22.28
N GLU A 784 1.60 11.76 -22.95
CA GLU A 784 2.17 11.14 -24.14
C GLU A 784 2.05 12.06 -25.37
N GLU A 785 1.09 12.99 -25.35
CA GLU A 785 0.81 13.94 -26.43
C GLU A 785 1.58 15.26 -26.33
N PHE A 786 2.27 15.56 -25.22
CA PHE A 786 2.93 16.87 -25.02
C PHE A 786 4.00 17.22 -26.06
N LEU A 787 4.74 16.24 -26.58
CA LEU A 787 5.73 16.47 -27.65
C LEU A 787 5.07 16.90 -28.97
N SER A 788 3.86 16.41 -29.25
CA SER A 788 3.09 16.84 -30.42
C SER A 788 2.63 18.30 -30.28
N ILE A 789 2.36 18.75 -29.06
CA ILE A 789 1.97 20.14 -28.76
C ILE A 789 3.15 21.09 -28.85
N ALA A 790 4.34 20.68 -28.39
CA ALA A 790 5.56 21.46 -28.61
C ALA A 790 5.80 21.70 -30.11
N ASN A 791 5.41 20.75 -30.97
CA ASN A 791 5.44 20.89 -32.42
C ASN A 791 4.28 21.75 -32.99
N LEU A 792 3.13 21.88 -32.32
CA LEU A 792 2.04 22.79 -32.75
C LEU A 792 2.47 24.26 -32.75
N SER A 793 3.36 24.64 -31.82
CA SER A 793 3.98 25.98 -31.78
C SER A 793 4.80 26.33 -33.03
N LYS A 794 5.14 25.34 -33.88
CA LYS A 794 5.84 25.53 -35.16
C LYS A 794 4.94 26.08 -36.27
N SER A 795 3.62 25.98 -36.15
CA SER A 795 2.66 26.31 -37.22
C SER A 795 2.36 27.80 -37.37
N SER A 796 2.93 28.64 -36.51
CA SER A 796 2.65 30.09 -36.42
C SER A 796 3.90 30.98 -36.55
N ALA A 797 4.99 30.46 -37.11
CA ALA A 797 6.17 31.24 -37.49
C ALA A 797 6.16 31.61 -38.98
#